data_AF-A0A2V8R482-F1
#
_entry.id   AF-A0A2V8R482-F1
#
_cell.length_a   1.000
_cell.length_b   1.000
_cell.length_c   1.000
_cell.angle_alpha   90.00
_cell.angle_beta   90.00
_cell.angle_gamma   90.00
#
_symmetry.space_group_name_H-M   'P 1'
#
loop_
_entity.id
_entity.type
_entity.pdbx_description
1 polymer ?
#
loop_
_entity_poly.entity_id
_entity_poly.type
_entity_poly.pdbx_seq_one_letter_code
_entity_poly.pdbx_strand_id
1 'polypeptide(L)'
;MKSRKLKAIILVLSFAFVALPFVVAHGAGGRIEGRVTDPKGAVVSGATVTVTDPASNKTFSALTDDQGRYKIESLKAGTYIVIISARGFVNARREDVKVAEGGTATFDARLEIAALEASVNVATNTKANSDTVYQQLRQIGKNPQDFGGPFATVTNLVLTRDAAVFTLRSGELYFGAPVEGRITAAVFIGDGELTLVPPTPIEKRSLAIFVDDEKLAEPFAHLVIRFTDKTFEETKASASAKMSTGGPQAEKARDLYRANQQLLRKELRNNAELRVLSDLYAPQRPGYFTAYIAGARHSKLFFRLDPLGIPQVAPEEVELASYGEGDGGIWTAFHLADEYAKGTASSSEDHRLIDIMHHEIDGTIRGTRITASDVITFRNLAGGTRVVPFNLYRTLRVSRVSDEQGRDLDFIQENKEEDAAFGVILPQALEAGKTYKLTVQYDGDGALSDSGGGNYILGPRSTWYPANAGNSFGEDRAIYDMTFRYPKGHMFIGTGAPVAAETSDGDLIVARWSSGQTELAVAGFNYGRFKKKEVLDKDTGYNIEFYANEELPDEVKRVQASIQQTEAKAPERGRTVTPTTLGAISTTSMADAAIGDAENATRIYNAYFGKLPYTRIAMTQQPAFNFGQAWPTLIFMPYMAFLDSTVRSQLLKSTRGGTDDFWRYVAPHEISHQWWGHIIGWDSYHDQWMSEGFAEFSASLYVQQIRGNDKFVDFWEDHRKQIIQSSPATRDIKPYTIGPVTQGIRLSSGKTRAAYQFLVYPKGAFILHMIRMMMFNQGGRGDAKFQVMMKDFIQTHFNQDVSTEDFKAAVEKGIGGNMDWFFNEWVYGIEMPSYRFDYQLSDGGTTLTGKITQSGVSDKFKMLVPVYIDSGKGWVKVGAAWMTGNTSVDLAGVKLPQAANRAAICALDDVLALSTQNSK
;
A
#
# COMPACT_ATOMS: atom_id res chain seq x y z
N MET A 1 27.63 46.49 -11.14
CA MET A 1 28.09 47.82 -10.66
C MET A 1 28.15 47.82 -9.13
N LYS A 2 29.35 48.03 -8.57
CA LYS A 2 29.73 48.71 -7.28
C LYS A 2 28.77 48.52 -6.07
N SER A 3 29.07 47.75 -5.03
CA SER A 3 30.12 47.81 -3.98
C SER A 3 29.99 48.93 -2.93
N ARG A 4 29.93 48.47 -1.66
CA ARG A 4 30.58 48.97 -0.41
C ARG A 4 30.01 50.16 0.39
N LYS A 5 29.79 49.90 1.70
CA LYS A 5 30.49 50.42 2.93
C LYS A 5 29.56 50.15 4.15
N LEU A 6 29.85 49.37 5.20
CA LEU A 6 30.95 49.19 6.18
C LEU A 6 31.11 50.32 7.22
N LYS A 7 30.92 49.97 8.52
CA LYS A 7 31.73 50.30 9.74
C LYS A 7 30.98 49.84 11.03
N ALA A 8 31.47 48.83 11.77
CA ALA A 8 32.42 48.85 12.92
C ALA A 8 31.75 49.23 14.27
N ILE A 9 31.38 48.32 15.20
CA ILE A 9 32.10 47.56 16.26
C ILE A 9 32.69 48.41 17.42
N ILE A 10 32.43 47.93 18.67
CA ILE A 10 33.13 48.05 19.98
C ILE A 10 32.36 48.93 21.01
N LEU A 11 32.17 48.64 22.32
CA LEU A 11 32.19 47.50 23.26
C LEU A 11 32.02 48.12 24.69
N VAL A 12 31.50 47.34 25.64
CA VAL A 12 31.72 47.38 27.12
C VAL A 12 30.63 48.03 28.02
N LEU A 13 29.95 47.13 28.74
CA LEU A 13 29.46 47.12 30.12
C LEU A 13 29.40 48.43 30.93
N SER A 14 28.27 48.66 31.62
CA SER A 14 28.19 48.54 33.10
C SER A 14 26.74 48.62 33.62
N PHE A 15 26.53 47.85 34.69
CA PHE A 15 25.34 47.56 35.49
C PHE A 15 24.52 48.78 35.99
N ALA A 16 23.20 48.59 36.11
CA ALA A 16 22.35 48.86 37.29
C ALA A 16 21.08 49.73 37.08
N PHE A 17 19.94 49.14 37.47
CA PHE A 17 18.73 49.76 38.05
C PHE A 17 17.81 50.65 37.18
N VAL A 18 16.66 50.12 36.76
CA VAL A 18 15.31 50.33 37.35
C VAL A 18 14.26 49.90 36.31
N ALA A 19 13.49 48.87 36.65
CA ALA A 19 12.27 48.49 35.94
C ALA A 19 11.13 49.44 36.33
N LEU A 20 10.40 49.97 35.34
CA LEU A 20 9.04 50.47 35.49
C LEU A 20 8.16 49.75 34.45
N PRO A 21 7.14 48.98 34.87
CA PRO A 21 6.25 48.28 33.95
C PRO A 21 5.16 49.24 33.44
N PHE A 22 4.99 49.31 32.13
CA PHE A 22 3.70 49.71 31.54
C PHE A 22 2.74 48.53 31.73
N VAL A 23 1.83 48.64 32.69
CA VAL A 23 0.70 47.73 32.87
C VAL A 23 -0.38 48.13 31.86
N VAL A 24 -0.56 47.32 30.82
CA VAL A 24 -1.81 47.31 30.05
C VAL A 24 -2.71 46.28 30.72
N ALA A 25 -3.70 46.78 31.47
CA ALA A 25 -4.74 45.95 32.08
C ALA A 25 -5.57 45.28 30.98
N HIS A 26 -5.33 43.98 30.76
CA HIS A 26 -6.23 43.14 29.99
C HIS A 26 -7.45 42.85 30.87
N GLY A 27 -8.66 43.18 30.41
CA GLY A 27 -9.89 42.81 31.09
C GLY A 27 -9.88 41.31 31.39
N ALA A 28 -10.11 40.95 32.66
CA ALA A 28 -10.08 39.57 33.12
C ALA A 28 -11.13 38.75 32.35
N GLY A 29 -10.69 37.86 31.47
CA GLY A 29 -11.57 36.85 30.89
C GLY A 29 -12.09 35.91 31.98
N GLY A 30 -13.29 35.39 31.82
CA GLY A 30 -13.84 34.38 32.73
C GLY A 30 -13.01 33.09 32.71
N ARG A 31 -13.25 32.21 33.68
CA ARG A 31 -12.50 30.95 33.82
C ARG A 31 -13.38 29.82 34.33
N ILE A 32 -13.02 28.59 33.95
CA ILE A 32 -13.57 27.36 34.53
C ILE A 32 -12.43 26.63 35.23
N GLU A 33 -12.64 26.22 36.47
CA GLU A 33 -11.67 25.42 37.24
C GLU A 33 -12.38 24.29 37.99
N GLY A 34 -11.61 23.32 38.47
CA GLY A 34 -12.18 22.22 39.24
C GLY A 34 -11.15 21.16 39.59
N ARG A 35 -11.60 20.15 40.32
CA ARG A 35 -10.81 19.00 40.74
C ARG A 35 -11.45 17.70 40.28
N VAL A 36 -10.61 16.78 39.80
CA VAL A 36 -11.02 15.46 39.31
C VAL A 36 -10.57 14.39 40.29
N THR A 37 -11.52 13.56 40.73
CA THR A 37 -11.30 12.47 41.69
C THR A 37 -11.93 11.17 41.20
N ASP A 38 -11.49 10.04 41.74
CA ASP A 38 -12.07 8.71 41.49
C ASP A 38 -13.22 8.39 42.48
N PRO A 39 -13.89 7.22 42.37
CA PRO A 39 -14.95 6.85 43.31
C PRO A 39 -14.47 6.64 44.75
N LYS A 40 -13.18 6.54 45.02
CA LYS A 40 -12.61 6.42 46.37
C LYS A 40 -12.11 7.76 46.92
N GLY A 41 -12.26 8.85 46.15
CA GLY A 41 -11.81 10.19 46.52
C GLY A 41 -10.31 10.44 46.26
N ALA A 42 -9.61 9.51 45.60
CA ALA A 42 -8.23 9.75 45.16
C ALA A 42 -8.22 10.71 43.96
N VAL A 43 -7.18 11.54 43.87
CA VAL A 43 -7.06 12.52 42.77
C VAL A 43 -6.69 11.81 41.47
N VAL A 44 -7.26 12.28 40.36
CA VAL A 44 -6.91 11.79 39.02
C VAL A 44 -5.99 12.82 38.37
N SER A 45 -4.67 12.55 38.36
CA SER A 45 -3.68 13.37 37.63
C SER A 45 -3.67 13.00 36.14
N GLY A 46 -3.39 13.98 35.27
CA GLY A 46 -3.34 13.79 33.81
C GLY A 46 -4.68 13.54 33.11
N ALA A 47 -5.83 13.76 33.77
CA ALA A 47 -7.13 13.75 33.10
C ALA A 47 -7.23 14.91 32.10
N THR A 48 -7.75 14.65 30.91
CA THR A 48 -7.99 15.68 29.90
C THR A 48 -9.32 16.35 30.15
N VAL A 49 -9.30 17.67 30.31
CA VAL A 49 -10.50 18.51 30.44
C VAL A 49 -10.68 19.31 29.17
N THR A 50 -11.83 19.16 28.52
CA THR A 50 -12.22 19.91 27.33
C THR A 50 -13.46 20.73 27.62
N VAL A 51 -13.38 22.04 27.35
CA VAL A 51 -14.43 23.02 27.52
C VAL A 51 -14.83 23.54 26.15
N THR A 52 -16.09 23.39 25.76
CA THR A 52 -16.61 23.79 24.45
C THR A 52 -17.65 24.88 24.61
N ASP A 53 -17.47 26.00 23.90
CA ASP A 53 -18.53 26.99 23.70
C ASP A 53 -19.48 26.48 22.61
N PRO A 54 -20.72 26.07 22.93
CA PRO A 54 -21.66 25.54 21.94
C PRO A 54 -22.15 26.61 20.95
N ALA A 55 -22.02 27.91 21.27
CA ALA A 55 -22.44 28.99 20.37
C ALA A 55 -21.40 29.27 19.27
N SER A 56 -20.11 29.06 19.56
CA SER A 56 -19.01 29.32 18.61
C SER A 56 -18.26 28.07 18.14
N ASN A 57 -18.55 26.90 18.74
CA ASN A 57 -17.78 25.65 18.61
C ASN A 57 -16.29 25.77 18.96
N LYS A 58 -15.87 26.84 19.65
CA LYS A 58 -14.49 26.99 20.11
C LYS A 58 -14.24 26.08 21.32
N THR A 59 -13.17 25.30 21.26
CA THR A 59 -12.75 24.40 22.33
C THR A 59 -11.51 24.93 23.05
N PHE A 60 -11.45 24.66 24.36
CA PHE A 60 -10.32 24.94 25.23
C PHE A 60 -10.00 23.67 26.00
N SER A 61 -8.72 23.36 26.19
CA SER A 61 -8.29 22.12 26.85
C SER A 61 -7.20 22.35 27.88
N ALA A 62 -7.23 21.59 28.97
CA ALA A 62 -6.17 21.51 29.97
C ALA A 62 -6.06 20.09 30.50
N LEU A 63 -4.90 19.77 31.09
CA LEU A 63 -4.71 18.56 31.87
C LEU A 63 -4.86 18.89 33.36
N THR A 64 -5.33 17.93 34.15
CA THR A 64 -5.28 18.04 35.61
C THR A 64 -3.85 17.89 36.13
N ASP A 65 -3.48 18.70 37.12
CA ASP A 65 -2.20 18.63 37.83
C ASP A 65 -2.08 17.39 38.75
N ASP A 66 -0.94 17.25 39.44
CA ASP A 66 -0.68 16.16 40.39
C ASP A 66 -1.60 16.16 41.63
N GLN A 67 -2.41 17.21 41.81
CA GLN A 67 -3.44 17.32 42.83
C GLN A 67 -4.86 17.12 42.25
N GLY A 68 -4.95 16.74 40.97
CA GLY A 68 -6.18 16.52 40.22
C GLY A 68 -6.88 17.82 39.80
N ARG A 69 -6.24 18.99 39.91
CA ARG A 69 -6.87 20.29 39.64
C ARG A 69 -6.63 20.73 38.20
N TYR A 70 -7.62 21.37 37.60
CA TYR A 70 -7.51 21.97 36.27
C TYR A 70 -8.02 23.41 36.29
N LYS A 71 -7.57 24.19 35.31
CA LYS A 71 -8.03 25.58 35.11
C LYS A 71 -7.97 25.95 33.62
N ILE A 72 -9.05 26.54 33.13
CA ILE A 72 -9.20 27.08 31.78
C ILE A 72 -9.52 28.58 31.93
N GLU A 73 -8.68 29.43 31.37
CA GLU A 73 -8.79 30.90 31.49
C GLU A 73 -9.16 31.56 30.16
N SER A 74 -9.45 32.86 30.20
CA SER A 74 -9.76 33.68 29.02
C SER A 74 -11.05 33.25 28.28
N LEU A 75 -12.02 32.73 29.03
CA LEU A 75 -13.35 32.40 28.53
C LEU A 75 -14.22 33.66 28.46
N LYS A 76 -15.06 33.75 27.43
CA LYS A 76 -16.08 34.81 27.35
C LYS A 76 -17.24 34.45 28.28
N ALA A 77 -18.06 35.44 28.63
CA ALA A 77 -19.31 35.16 29.33
C ALA A 77 -20.21 34.28 28.45
N GLY A 78 -20.67 33.14 28.98
CA GLY A 78 -21.38 32.13 28.20
C GLY A 78 -21.64 30.84 28.98
N THR A 79 -22.39 29.92 28.36
CA THR A 79 -22.62 28.57 28.91
C THR A 79 -21.78 27.58 28.12
N TYR A 80 -21.06 26.69 28.80
CA TYR A 80 -20.07 25.79 28.21
C TYR A 80 -20.41 24.33 28.49
N ILE A 81 -20.01 23.47 27.56
CA ILE A 81 -19.99 22.02 27.73
C ILE A 81 -18.60 21.62 28.21
N VAL A 82 -18.50 20.97 29.38
CA VAL A 82 -17.25 20.46 29.94
C VAL A 82 -17.26 18.94 29.89
N ILE A 83 -16.22 18.36 29.29
CA ILE A 83 -15.97 16.92 29.22
C ILE A 83 -14.63 16.63 29.88
N ILE A 84 -14.61 15.67 30.81
CA ILE A 84 -13.41 15.24 31.52
C ILE A 84 -13.20 13.76 31.25
N SER A 85 -12.05 13.41 30.69
CA SER A 85 -11.69 12.04 30.34
C SER A 85 -10.38 11.60 30.99
N ALA A 86 -10.35 10.37 31.48
CA ALA A 86 -9.15 9.73 32.01
C ALA A 86 -9.18 8.23 31.71
N ARG A 87 -8.01 7.63 31.46
CA ARG A 87 -7.90 6.20 31.12
C ARG A 87 -8.47 5.33 32.25
N GLY A 88 -9.33 4.38 31.90
CA GLY A 88 -9.97 3.46 32.87
C GLY A 88 -11.23 4.00 33.53
N PHE A 89 -11.66 5.22 33.17
CA PHE A 89 -12.86 5.86 33.70
C PHE A 89 -13.87 6.18 32.60
N VAL A 90 -15.15 6.23 32.97
CA VAL A 90 -16.22 6.80 32.15
C VAL A 90 -16.05 8.32 32.12
N ASN A 91 -16.18 8.93 30.93
CA ASN A 91 -16.07 10.38 30.78
C ASN A 91 -17.16 11.10 31.58
N ALA A 92 -16.78 12.08 32.41
CA ALA A 92 -17.74 12.99 33.01
C ALA A 92 -18.07 14.11 32.02
N ARG A 93 -19.36 14.42 31.87
CA ARG A 93 -19.84 15.46 30.96
C ARG A 93 -20.87 16.34 31.66
N ARG A 94 -20.74 17.65 31.51
CA ARG A 94 -21.71 18.64 31.99
C ARG A 94 -21.93 19.71 30.93
N GLU A 95 -23.18 19.94 30.55
CA GLU A 95 -23.51 20.79 29.39
C GLU A 95 -23.93 22.23 29.76
N ASP A 96 -24.07 22.53 31.06
CA ASP A 96 -24.67 23.75 31.58
C ASP A 96 -23.72 24.63 32.43
N VAL A 97 -22.40 24.59 32.16
CA VAL A 97 -21.41 25.33 32.97
C VAL A 97 -21.40 26.81 32.59
N LYS A 98 -22.02 27.66 33.41
CA LYS A 98 -22.16 29.10 33.16
C LYS A 98 -20.96 29.91 33.68
N VAL A 99 -20.31 30.65 32.78
CA VAL A 99 -19.23 31.60 33.09
C VAL A 99 -19.76 33.01 32.96
N ALA A 100 -19.72 33.80 34.05
CA ALA A 100 -20.03 35.23 34.02
C ALA A 100 -18.83 36.05 33.49
N GLU A 101 -19.05 37.29 33.06
CA GLU A 101 -17.98 38.18 32.61
C GLU A 101 -16.95 38.39 33.72
N GLY A 102 -15.69 38.01 33.47
CA GLY A 102 -14.61 37.99 34.46
C GLY A 102 -14.80 37.04 35.65
N GLY A 103 -15.83 36.19 35.64
CA GLY A 103 -16.17 35.27 36.72
C GLY A 103 -15.45 33.91 36.64
N THR A 104 -15.36 33.24 37.79
CA THR A 104 -14.94 31.83 37.88
C THR A 104 -16.17 30.93 37.97
N ALA A 105 -16.23 29.88 37.16
CA ALA A 105 -17.14 28.76 37.34
C ALA A 105 -16.36 27.52 37.80
N THR A 106 -16.90 26.80 38.78
CA THR A 106 -16.25 25.59 39.34
C THR A 106 -16.99 24.33 38.91
N PHE A 107 -16.27 23.33 38.40
CA PHE A 107 -16.81 22.01 38.08
C PHE A 107 -15.87 20.91 38.58
N ASP A 108 -16.14 20.42 39.79
CA ASP A 108 -15.48 19.22 40.30
C ASP A 108 -16.14 17.98 39.71
N ALA A 109 -15.33 17.00 39.31
CA ALA A 109 -15.80 15.74 38.74
C ALA A 109 -15.30 14.54 39.54
N ARG A 110 -16.22 13.64 39.88
CA ARG A 110 -15.90 12.30 40.37
C ARG A 110 -16.11 11.34 39.21
N LEU A 111 -15.02 10.84 38.62
CA LEU A 111 -15.10 9.91 37.48
C LEU A 111 -15.49 8.52 37.97
N GLU A 112 -16.42 7.87 37.28
CA GLU A 112 -16.77 6.47 37.55
C GLU A 112 -15.79 5.54 36.84
N ILE A 113 -15.41 4.44 37.49
CA ILE A 113 -14.56 3.42 36.85
C ILE A 113 -15.37 2.78 35.72
N ALA A 114 -14.80 2.72 34.52
CA ALA A 114 -15.43 1.98 33.44
C ALA A 114 -15.46 0.50 33.84
N ALA A 115 -16.65 -0.10 33.94
CA ALA A 115 -16.80 -1.51 34.26
C ALA A 115 -16.01 -2.35 33.24
N LEU A 116 -14.88 -2.91 33.68
CA LEU A 116 -14.23 -4.01 32.98
C LEU A 116 -15.15 -5.22 33.15
N GLU A 117 -16.00 -5.49 32.17
CA GLU A 117 -16.49 -6.85 32.00
C GLU A 117 -15.31 -7.72 31.55
N ALA A 118 -15.02 -8.72 32.38
CA ALA A 118 -14.05 -9.80 32.19
C ALA A 118 -12.94 -9.48 31.19
N SER A 119 -11.92 -8.74 31.65
CA SER A 119 -10.58 -9.10 31.23
C SER A 119 -10.41 -10.58 31.49
N VAL A 120 -10.23 -11.39 30.44
CA VAL A 120 -9.32 -12.53 30.56
C VAL A 120 -8.11 -11.97 31.30
N ASN A 121 -7.82 -12.49 32.49
CA ASN A 121 -6.59 -12.15 33.19
C ASN A 121 -5.48 -12.33 32.16
N VAL A 122 -4.95 -11.22 31.63
CA VAL A 122 -3.69 -11.25 30.91
C VAL A 122 -2.71 -11.62 32.00
N ALA A 123 -2.46 -12.93 32.11
CA ALA A 123 -1.29 -13.42 32.81
C ALA A 123 -0.15 -12.51 32.39
N THR A 124 0.57 -11.95 33.37
CA THR A 124 1.87 -11.32 33.13
C THR A 124 2.58 -12.16 32.08
N ASN A 125 2.75 -11.60 30.88
CA ASN A 125 3.06 -12.39 29.70
C ASN A 125 4.47 -12.97 29.84
N THR A 126 4.56 -14.19 30.38
CA THR A 126 5.85 -14.81 30.76
C THR A 126 6.71 -15.15 29.56
N LYS A 127 6.16 -15.01 28.34
CA LYS A 127 6.74 -15.53 27.10
C LYS A 127 6.96 -14.50 25.98
N ALA A 128 6.51 -13.26 26.15
CA ALA A 128 6.79 -12.18 25.22
C ALA A 128 8.23 -11.68 25.40
N ASN A 129 9.02 -11.67 24.33
CA ASN A 129 10.41 -11.19 24.30
C ASN A 129 11.32 -11.86 25.37
N SER A 130 10.97 -13.08 25.80
CA SER A 130 11.66 -13.83 26.86
C SER A 130 12.84 -14.66 26.38
N ASP A 131 12.96 -14.88 25.06
CA ASP A 131 14.05 -15.65 24.49
C ASP A 131 15.41 -14.99 24.81
N THR A 132 16.31 -15.77 25.41
CA THR A 132 17.58 -15.26 25.93
C THR A 132 18.52 -14.81 24.81
N VAL A 133 18.49 -15.48 23.66
CA VAL A 133 19.34 -15.14 22.50
C VAL A 133 18.85 -13.84 21.88
N TYR A 134 17.53 -13.69 21.74
CA TYR A 134 16.92 -12.43 21.30
C TYR A 134 17.23 -11.27 22.25
N GLN A 135 17.13 -11.48 23.56
CA GLN A 135 17.48 -10.46 24.55
C GLN A 135 18.94 -10.05 24.43
N GLN A 136 19.87 -11.00 24.24
CA GLN A 136 21.28 -10.69 24.00
C GLN A 136 21.46 -9.81 22.75
N LEU A 137 20.82 -10.15 21.62
CA LEU A 137 20.84 -9.31 20.41
C LEU A 137 20.34 -7.89 20.70
N ARG A 138 19.25 -7.75 21.46
CA ARG A 138 18.66 -6.45 21.84
C ARG A 138 19.52 -5.62 22.80
N GLN A 139 20.46 -6.25 23.51
CA GLN A 139 21.39 -5.55 24.41
C GLN A 139 22.64 -5.02 23.71
N ILE A 140 22.96 -5.48 22.48
CA ILE A 140 24.15 -5.00 21.76
C ILE A 140 24.10 -3.47 21.62
N GLY A 141 25.22 -2.83 21.96
CA GLY A 141 25.42 -1.39 21.94
C GLY A 141 24.97 -0.68 23.22
N LYS A 142 24.28 -1.34 24.16
CA LYS A 142 23.88 -0.72 25.43
C LYS A 142 24.96 -0.80 26.50
N ASN A 143 25.83 -1.82 26.43
CA ASN A 143 26.92 -1.98 27.39
C ASN A 143 28.08 -1.04 27.01
N PRO A 144 28.67 -0.26 27.95
CA PRO A 144 29.79 0.62 27.61
C PRO A 144 30.98 -0.08 26.95
N GLN A 145 31.20 -1.37 27.25
CA GLN A 145 32.26 -2.20 26.66
C GLN A 145 31.90 -2.82 25.30
N ASP A 146 30.67 -2.69 24.81
CA ASP A 146 30.32 -3.18 23.48
C ASP A 146 31.17 -2.49 22.41
N PHE A 147 31.53 -3.24 21.37
CA PHE A 147 32.53 -2.85 20.35
C PHE A 147 33.95 -2.63 20.90
N GLY A 148 34.21 -2.83 22.19
CA GLY A 148 35.55 -2.82 22.79
C GLY A 148 36.33 -4.14 22.61
N GLY A 149 35.67 -5.19 22.08
CA GLY A 149 36.26 -6.50 21.79
C GLY A 149 37.12 -6.50 20.52
N PRO A 150 36.99 -7.51 19.64
CA PRO A 150 37.80 -7.57 18.43
C PRO A 150 37.45 -6.42 17.47
N PHE A 151 38.48 -5.82 16.88
CA PHE A 151 38.38 -4.92 15.74
C PHE A 151 39.52 -5.19 14.76
N ALA A 152 39.38 -4.72 13.53
CA ALA A 152 40.42 -4.80 12.50
C ALA A 152 40.84 -3.41 12.05
N THR A 153 42.14 -3.12 12.02
CA THR A 153 42.67 -2.03 11.19
C THR A 153 42.76 -2.55 9.76
N VAL A 154 42.16 -1.84 8.81
CA VAL A 154 42.03 -2.29 7.42
C VAL A 154 42.75 -1.36 6.45
N THR A 155 43.34 -1.95 5.42
CA THR A 155 43.94 -1.25 4.28
C THR A 155 43.54 -1.97 3.00
N ASN A 156 42.64 -1.37 2.21
CA ASN A 156 42.03 -1.97 1.02
C ASN A 156 41.41 -3.36 1.30
N LEU A 157 40.65 -3.48 2.40
CA LEU A 157 39.82 -4.67 2.63
C LEU A 157 38.60 -4.59 1.71
N VAL A 158 38.36 -5.64 0.94
CA VAL A 158 37.21 -5.74 0.03
C VAL A 158 36.22 -6.74 0.60
N LEU A 159 34.97 -6.32 0.77
CA LEU A 159 33.83 -7.19 1.08
C LEU A 159 32.89 -7.19 -0.13
N THR A 160 32.80 -8.32 -0.83
CA THR A 160 31.91 -8.49 -1.99
C THR A 160 30.65 -9.20 -1.55
N ARG A 161 29.48 -8.62 -1.84
CA ARG A 161 28.15 -9.18 -1.57
C ARG A 161 27.35 -9.10 -2.86
N ASP A 162 27.37 -10.20 -3.60
CA ASP A 162 26.83 -10.28 -4.96
C ASP A 162 27.38 -9.14 -5.86
N ALA A 163 26.52 -8.31 -6.45
CA ALA A 163 26.88 -7.18 -7.29
C ALA A 163 27.46 -5.97 -6.53
N ALA A 164 27.37 -5.95 -5.19
CA ALA A 164 27.90 -4.87 -4.36
C ALA A 164 29.33 -5.17 -3.88
N VAL A 165 30.21 -4.18 -4.03
CA VAL A 165 31.60 -4.25 -3.56
C VAL A 165 31.87 -3.10 -2.59
N PHE A 166 32.11 -3.44 -1.33
CA PHE A 166 32.53 -2.50 -0.30
C PHE A 166 34.05 -2.52 -0.18
N THR A 167 34.70 -1.45 -0.64
CA THR A 167 36.15 -1.29 -0.50
C THR A 167 36.46 -0.39 0.69
N LEU A 168 36.93 -0.98 1.79
CA LEU A 168 37.40 -0.27 2.97
C LEU A 168 38.87 0.11 2.76
N ARG A 169 39.10 1.28 2.15
CA ARG A 169 40.42 1.74 1.69
C ARG A 169 41.38 1.95 2.85
N SER A 170 40.93 2.62 3.91
CA SER A 170 41.70 2.74 5.15
C SER A 170 40.78 3.02 6.34
N GLY A 171 41.04 2.42 7.50
CA GLY A 171 40.25 2.70 8.71
C GLY A 171 40.20 1.53 9.68
N GLU A 172 39.13 1.47 10.45
CA GLU A 172 38.91 0.47 11.49
C GLU A 172 37.50 -0.14 11.38
N LEU A 173 37.41 -1.46 11.45
CA LEU A 173 36.16 -2.23 11.47
C LEU A 173 35.98 -2.87 12.86
N TYR A 174 35.01 -2.38 13.62
CA TYR A 174 34.71 -2.81 14.99
C TYR A 174 33.58 -3.83 15.01
N PHE A 175 33.74 -4.90 15.79
CA PHE A 175 32.74 -5.97 15.85
C PHE A 175 31.91 -5.92 17.14
N GLY A 176 30.62 -6.20 17.02
CA GLY A 176 29.70 -6.29 18.15
C GLY A 176 30.03 -7.47 19.07
N ALA A 177 29.47 -7.47 20.29
CA ALA A 177 29.59 -8.59 21.20
C ALA A 177 29.01 -9.87 20.58
N PRO A 178 29.67 -11.03 20.75
CA PRO A 178 29.18 -12.29 20.21
C PRO A 178 27.90 -12.73 20.94
N VAL A 179 26.96 -13.28 20.18
CA VAL A 179 25.72 -13.91 20.65
C VAL A 179 25.76 -15.37 20.24
N GLU A 180 25.60 -16.29 21.18
CA GLU A 180 25.79 -17.73 20.95
C GLU A 180 27.13 -18.05 20.23
N GLY A 181 28.18 -17.31 20.60
CA GLY A 181 29.53 -17.45 20.03
C GLY A 181 29.71 -16.87 18.62
N ARG A 182 28.70 -16.17 18.07
CA ARG A 182 28.73 -15.59 16.72
C ARG A 182 28.65 -14.07 16.76
N ILE A 183 29.46 -13.41 15.95
CA ILE A 183 29.40 -11.96 15.75
C ILE A 183 28.38 -11.69 14.64
N THR A 184 27.42 -10.82 14.91
CA THR A 184 26.30 -10.52 13.99
C THR A 184 26.22 -9.06 13.55
N ALA A 185 27.18 -8.25 13.98
CA ALA A 185 27.23 -6.83 13.67
C ALA A 185 28.66 -6.30 13.60
N ALA A 186 28.86 -5.31 12.74
CA ALA A 186 30.10 -4.55 12.67
C ALA A 186 29.85 -3.08 12.33
N VAL A 187 30.79 -2.21 12.69
CA VAL A 187 30.79 -0.79 12.31
C VAL A 187 32.17 -0.42 11.79
N PHE A 188 32.22 0.04 10.54
CA PHE A 188 33.44 0.60 9.96
C PHE A 188 33.47 2.11 10.15
N ILE A 189 34.66 2.63 10.44
CA ILE A 189 34.95 4.06 10.50
C ILE A 189 36.27 4.33 9.77
N GLY A 190 36.23 5.12 8.69
CA GLY A 190 37.40 5.38 7.85
C GLY A 190 37.04 5.92 6.48
N ASP A 191 37.92 5.70 5.50
CA ASP A 191 37.68 5.96 4.08
C ASP A 191 37.25 4.67 3.39
N GLY A 192 36.04 4.66 2.84
CA GLY A 192 35.48 3.53 2.11
C GLY A 192 34.69 3.95 0.89
N GLU A 193 34.43 3.01 -0.01
CA GLU A 193 33.61 3.21 -1.20
C GLU A 193 32.75 1.99 -1.47
N LEU A 194 31.46 2.22 -1.75
CA LEU A 194 30.53 1.21 -2.23
C LEU A 194 30.44 1.36 -3.75
N THR A 195 30.75 0.29 -4.48
CA THR A 195 30.41 0.19 -5.90
C THR A 195 29.34 -0.86 -6.11
N LEU A 196 28.43 -0.62 -7.05
CA LEU A 196 27.38 -1.56 -7.41
C LEU A 196 27.05 -1.40 -8.90
N VAL A 197 27.01 -2.52 -9.62
CA VAL A 197 26.56 -2.56 -11.02
C VAL A 197 25.43 -3.58 -11.12
N PRO A 198 24.18 -3.15 -11.34
CA PRO A 198 23.08 -4.11 -11.45
C PRO A 198 23.28 -5.04 -12.65
N PRO A 199 22.84 -6.32 -12.57
CA PRO A 199 23.15 -7.32 -13.57
C PRO A 199 22.39 -7.12 -14.89
N THR A 200 21.19 -6.50 -14.86
CA THR A 200 20.33 -6.36 -16.04
C THR A 200 20.26 -4.92 -16.57
N PRO A 201 20.01 -4.71 -17.88
CA PRO A 201 19.81 -3.37 -18.43
C PRO A 201 18.67 -2.58 -17.78
N ILE A 202 17.60 -3.27 -17.36
CA ILE A 202 16.46 -2.59 -16.76
C ILE A 202 16.77 -2.09 -15.35
N GLU A 203 17.55 -2.86 -14.59
CA GLU A 203 18.00 -2.48 -13.25
C GLU A 203 19.02 -1.34 -13.28
N LYS A 204 19.93 -1.33 -14.28
CA LYS A 204 20.82 -0.20 -14.54
C LYS A 204 20.05 1.09 -14.84
N ARG A 205 18.98 1.00 -15.62
CA ARG A 205 18.09 2.14 -15.90
C ARG A 205 17.36 2.61 -14.66
N SER A 206 16.85 1.69 -13.84
CA SER A 206 16.21 2.00 -12.56
C SER A 206 17.15 2.79 -11.65
N LEU A 207 18.40 2.33 -11.53
CA LEU A 207 19.45 3.02 -10.77
C LEU A 207 19.76 4.42 -11.33
N ALA A 208 19.83 4.57 -12.65
CA ALA A 208 20.16 5.83 -13.31
C ALA A 208 19.16 6.97 -13.01
N ILE A 209 17.93 6.67 -12.60
CA ILE A 209 16.95 7.68 -12.14
C ILE A 209 17.45 8.44 -10.91
N PHE A 210 18.30 7.81 -10.10
CA PHE A 210 18.76 8.35 -8.81
C PHE A 210 20.17 8.93 -8.88
N VAL A 211 21.04 8.38 -9.73
CA VAL A 211 22.48 8.71 -9.76
C VAL A 211 23.01 9.17 -11.12
N ASP A 212 22.16 9.27 -12.15
CA ASP A 212 22.52 9.67 -13.52
C ASP A 212 23.65 8.81 -14.15
N ASP A 213 23.80 7.55 -13.71
CA ASP A 213 24.78 6.58 -14.20
C ASP A 213 24.20 5.16 -14.07
N GLU A 214 24.69 4.21 -14.86
CA GLU A 214 24.29 2.79 -14.82
C GLU A 214 24.97 2.01 -13.68
N LYS A 215 25.83 2.67 -12.91
CA LYS A 215 26.57 2.13 -11.78
C LYS A 215 26.58 3.10 -10.60
N LEU A 216 26.61 2.55 -9.39
CA LEU A 216 26.89 3.32 -8.18
C LEU A 216 28.38 3.29 -7.87
N ALA A 217 28.91 4.42 -7.43
CA ALA A 217 30.25 4.55 -6.86
C ALA A 217 30.22 5.58 -5.72
N GLU A 218 29.88 5.14 -4.51
CA GLU A 218 29.54 5.99 -3.38
C GLU A 218 30.62 5.95 -2.29
N PRO A 219 31.44 7.02 -2.16
CA PRO A 219 32.35 7.15 -1.03
C PRO A 219 31.57 7.29 0.28
N PHE A 220 32.05 6.68 1.36
CA PHE A 220 31.45 6.77 2.69
C PHE A 220 32.50 6.87 3.80
N ALA A 221 32.13 7.55 4.89
CA ALA A 221 33.01 7.71 6.06
C ALA A 221 32.75 6.67 7.16
N HIS A 222 31.55 6.07 7.16
CA HIS A 222 31.17 5.02 8.09
C HIS A 222 30.09 4.13 7.49
N LEU A 223 30.06 2.89 7.98
CA LEU A 223 29.16 1.83 7.51
C LEU A 223 28.73 1.02 8.74
N VAL A 224 27.42 0.83 8.93
CA VAL A 224 26.87 -0.05 9.98
C VAL A 224 26.34 -1.32 9.32
N ILE A 225 26.87 -2.47 9.72
CA ILE A 225 26.58 -3.78 9.12
C ILE A 225 25.81 -4.64 10.12
N ARG A 226 24.84 -5.40 9.63
CA ARG A 226 24.31 -6.58 10.30
C ARG A 226 24.43 -7.78 9.38
N PHE A 227 24.85 -8.92 9.92
CA PHE A 227 25.11 -10.10 9.12
C PHE A 227 25.01 -11.39 9.92
N THR A 228 24.79 -12.48 9.21
CA THR A 228 24.92 -13.87 9.69
C THR A 228 25.77 -14.72 8.74
N ASP A 229 26.28 -14.10 7.68
CA ASP A 229 27.24 -14.66 6.74
C ASP A 229 28.66 -14.74 7.35
N LYS A 230 29.66 -14.93 6.48
CA LYS A 230 31.07 -15.09 6.88
C LYS A 230 31.82 -13.75 7.02
N THR A 231 31.17 -12.59 7.09
CA THR A 231 31.84 -11.27 7.13
C THR A 231 32.95 -11.18 8.18
N PHE A 232 32.71 -11.66 9.41
CA PHE A 232 33.73 -11.64 10.46
C PHE A 232 34.93 -12.54 10.13
N GLU A 233 34.67 -13.78 9.68
CA GLU A 233 35.72 -14.74 9.37
C GLU A 233 36.53 -14.33 8.12
N GLU A 234 35.85 -13.78 7.10
CA GLU A 234 36.48 -13.18 5.91
C GLU A 234 37.41 -12.04 6.29
N THR A 235 36.97 -11.15 7.19
CA THR A 235 37.82 -10.07 7.69
C THR A 235 39.03 -10.62 8.42
N LYS A 236 38.80 -11.54 9.36
CA LYS A 236 39.87 -12.13 10.20
C LYS A 236 40.91 -12.88 9.39
N ALA A 237 40.51 -13.53 8.29
CA ALA A 237 41.40 -14.27 7.41
C ALA A 237 42.12 -13.40 6.37
N SER A 238 41.70 -12.14 6.19
CA SER A 238 42.23 -11.26 5.15
C SER A 238 43.60 -10.69 5.48
N ALA A 239 44.53 -10.73 4.52
CA ALA A 239 45.83 -10.04 4.63
C ALA A 239 45.70 -8.50 4.66
N SER A 240 44.55 -7.96 4.20
CA SER A 240 44.23 -6.53 4.23
C SER A 240 43.67 -6.06 5.57
N ALA A 241 43.60 -6.94 6.57
CA ALA A 241 43.06 -6.66 7.89
C ALA A 241 44.02 -7.12 8.99
N LYS A 242 44.28 -6.25 9.97
CA LYS A 242 45.06 -6.58 11.16
C LYS A 242 44.16 -6.55 12.38
N MET A 243 43.87 -7.73 12.93
CA MET A 243 43.01 -7.89 14.11
C MET A 243 43.70 -7.40 15.39
N SER A 244 42.94 -6.75 16.27
CA SER A 244 43.34 -6.29 17.60
C SER A 244 42.11 -6.18 18.52
N THR A 245 42.29 -5.68 19.74
CA THR A 245 41.21 -5.46 20.73
C THR A 245 41.34 -4.08 21.38
N GLY A 246 40.24 -3.51 21.89
CA GLY A 246 40.27 -2.24 22.62
C GLY A 246 40.63 -1.03 21.76
N GLY A 247 40.10 -0.97 20.53
CA GLY A 247 40.44 0.09 19.57
C GLY A 247 39.98 1.49 20.00
N PRO A 248 40.68 2.56 19.56
CA PRO A 248 40.47 3.93 20.03
C PRO A 248 39.11 4.53 19.63
N GLN A 249 38.43 3.97 18.64
CA GLN A 249 37.12 4.42 18.16
C GLN A 249 35.96 3.50 18.58
N ALA A 250 36.17 2.59 19.54
CA ALA A 250 35.13 1.66 20.00
C ALA A 250 33.86 2.37 20.48
N GLU A 251 34.00 3.47 21.22
CA GLU A 251 32.87 4.30 21.67
C GLU A 251 32.10 4.90 20.50
N LYS A 252 32.81 5.46 19.51
CA LYS A 252 32.19 6.01 18.30
C LYS A 252 31.48 4.93 17.50
N ALA A 253 32.05 3.73 17.39
CA ALA A 253 31.44 2.58 16.72
C ALA A 253 30.14 2.16 17.42
N ARG A 254 30.17 2.05 18.76
CA ARG A 254 28.98 1.78 19.59
C ARG A 254 27.89 2.83 19.37
N ASP A 255 28.24 4.11 19.36
CA ASP A 255 27.27 5.19 19.22
C ASP A 255 26.63 5.22 17.81
N LEU A 256 27.41 4.96 16.76
CA LEU A 256 26.89 4.78 15.39
C LEU A 256 25.94 3.57 15.29
N TYR A 257 26.30 2.45 15.92
CA TYR A 257 25.42 1.29 16.01
C TYR A 257 24.10 1.63 16.72
N ARG A 258 24.16 2.36 17.84
CA ARG A 258 22.98 2.79 18.60
C ARG A 258 22.10 3.77 17.82
N ALA A 259 22.69 4.69 17.07
CA ALA A 259 21.94 5.59 16.20
C ALA A 259 21.18 4.80 15.12
N ASN A 260 21.84 3.80 14.52
CA ASN A 260 21.19 2.90 13.58
C ASN A 260 20.09 2.04 14.25
N GLN A 261 20.28 1.59 15.48
CA GLN A 261 19.22 0.91 16.25
C GLN A 261 18.02 1.82 16.49
N GLN A 262 18.23 3.09 16.81
CA GLN A 262 17.14 4.06 16.99
C GLN A 262 16.38 4.29 15.67
N LEU A 263 17.11 4.44 14.56
CA LEU A 263 16.54 4.52 13.22
C LEU A 263 15.65 3.30 12.94
N LEU A 264 16.19 2.09 13.17
CA LEU A 264 15.46 0.85 12.88
C LEU A 264 14.23 0.67 13.75
N ARG A 265 14.32 0.99 15.04
CA ARG A 265 13.21 0.80 15.97
C ARG A 265 12.11 1.84 15.77
N LYS A 266 12.46 3.12 15.57
CA LYS A 266 11.48 4.22 15.63
C LYS A 266 11.04 4.75 14.28
N GLU A 267 11.96 4.85 13.33
CA GLU A 267 11.72 5.48 12.02
C GLU A 267 11.35 4.43 10.97
N LEU A 268 12.22 3.44 10.76
CA LEU A 268 12.01 2.38 9.77
C LEU A 268 11.12 1.25 10.31
N ARG A 269 11.01 1.14 11.64
CA ARG A 269 10.23 0.12 12.36
C ARG A 269 10.51 -1.32 11.89
N ASN A 270 11.79 -1.60 11.64
CA ASN A 270 12.28 -2.88 11.16
C ASN A 270 13.02 -3.62 12.28
N ASN A 271 12.57 -4.83 12.61
CA ASN A 271 13.13 -5.65 13.69
C ASN A 271 14.27 -6.53 13.16
N ALA A 272 15.45 -5.92 12.97
CA ALA A 272 16.63 -6.60 12.45
C ALA A 272 17.06 -7.76 13.36
N GLU A 273 16.89 -7.66 14.68
CA GLU A 273 17.24 -8.72 15.62
C GLU A 273 16.35 -9.97 15.47
N LEU A 274 15.06 -9.81 15.16
CA LEU A 274 14.18 -10.94 14.84
C LEU A 274 14.70 -11.67 13.59
N ARG A 275 15.09 -10.93 12.54
CA ARG A 275 15.67 -11.52 11.32
C ARG A 275 17.00 -12.22 11.59
N VAL A 276 17.89 -11.66 12.42
CA VAL A 276 19.17 -12.29 12.84
C VAL A 276 18.90 -13.59 13.61
N LEU A 277 17.93 -13.57 14.53
CA LEU A 277 17.58 -14.73 15.34
C LEU A 277 17.15 -15.92 14.48
N SER A 278 16.38 -15.68 13.42
CA SER A 278 15.95 -16.71 12.47
C SER A 278 17.13 -17.50 11.89
N ASP A 279 18.24 -16.84 11.57
CA ASP A 279 19.44 -17.50 11.04
C ASP A 279 20.33 -18.11 12.14
N LEU A 280 20.41 -17.49 13.31
CA LEU A 280 21.14 -18.09 14.45
C LEU A 280 20.54 -19.45 14.83
N TYR A 281 19.22 -19.59 14.69
CA TYR A 281 18.51 -20.85 14.94
C TYR A 281 18.41 -21.76 13.71
N ALA A 282 18.84 -21.30 12.54
CA ALA A 282 18.90 -22.07 11.31
C ALA A 282 20.30 -21.92 10.64
N PRO A 283 21.38 -22.33 11.32
CA PRO A 283 22.76 -22.02 10.91
C PRO A 283 23.20 -22.66 9.59
N GLN A 284 22.43 -23.60 9.06
CA GLN A 284 22.64 -24.23 7.76
C GLN A 284 22.20 -23.35 6.58
N ARG A 285 21.43 -22.29 6.81
CA ARG A 285 20.98 -21.37 5.76
C ARG A 285 22.14 -20.47 5.30
N PRO A 286 22.14 -20.04 4.02
CA PRO A 286 22.99 -18.94 3.60
C PRO A 286 22.75 -17.72 4.50
N GLY A 287 23.82 -17.02 4.86
CA GLY A 287 23.73 -15.90 5.79
C GLY A 287 23.21 -14.64 5.10
N TYR A 288 22.45 -13.83 5.84
CA TYR A 288 22.00 -12.52 5.41
C TYR A 288 23.09 -11.47 5.62
N PHE A 289 23.03 -10.38 4.84
CA PHE A 289 23.89 -9.21 4.98
C PHE A 289 23.09 -7.92 4.75
N THR A 290 23.23 -6.94 5.64
CA THR A 290 22.71 -5.59 5.44
C THR A 290 23.74 -4.54 5.80
N ALA A 291 23.71 -3.43 5.08
CA ALA A 291 24.62 -2.31 5.22
C ALA A 291 23.85 -0.99 5.21
N TYR A 292 24.02 -0.17 6.24
CA TYR A 292 23.54 1.22 6.28
C TYR A 292 24.71 2.14 6.00
N ILE A 293 24.63 2.86 4.88
CA ILE A 293 25.76 3.59 4.30
C ILE A 293 25.48 5.09 4.40
N ALA A 294 26.33 5.79 5.16
CA ALA A 294 26.35 7.25 5.17
C ALA A 294 27.28 7.75 4.06
N GLY A 295 26.76 7.69 2.83
CA GLY A 295 27.47 8.12 1.64
C GLY A 295 27.70 9.64 1.59
N ALA A 296 28.75 10.05 0.91
CA ALA A 296 29.14 11.44 0.71
C ALA A 296 28.17 12.22 -0.20
N ARG A 297 27.55 11.52 -1.17
CA ARG A 297 26.52 12.04 -2.09
C ARG A 297 25.13 11.66 -1.61
N HIS A 298 24.97 10.44 -1.08
CA HIS A 298 23.70 9.91 -0.59
C HIS A 298 23.86 9.38 0.84
N SER A 299 23.41 10.16 1.82
CA SER A 299 23.66 9.89 3.25
C SER A 299 22.73 8.86 3.90
N LYS A 300 21.70 8.40 3.18
CA LYS A 300 20.64 7.52 3.69
C LYS A 300 20.47 6.27 2.83
N LEU A 301 21.59 5.70 2.38
CA LEU A 301 21.58 4.47 1.60
C LEU A 301 21.50 3.24 2.49
N PHE A 302 20.85 2.22 1.96
CA PHE A 302 20.68 0.92 2.55
C PHE A 302 20.89 -0.16 1.48
N PHE A 303 21.72 -1.15 1.78
CA PHE A 303 21.92 -2.34 0.95
C PHE A 303 21.49 -3.59 1.73
N ARG A 304 20.82 -4.52 1.04
CA ARG A 304 20.38 -5.80 1.58
C ARG A 304 20.73 -6.92 0.61
N LEU A 305 21.22 -8.02 1.19
CA LEU A 305 21.30 -9.34 0.58
C LEU A 305 20.60 -10.30 1.56
N ASP A 306 19.41 -10.78 1.21
CA ASP A 306 18.61 -11.66 2.06
C ASP A 306 18.17 -12.92 1.29
N PRO A 307 18.74 -14.10 1.62
CA PRO A 307 18.37 -15.38 1.00
C PRO A 307 16.93 -15.85 1.27
N LEU A 308 16.18 -15.14 2.12
CA LEU A 308 14.74 -15.37 2.32
C LEU A 308 13.87 -14.45 1.44
N GLY A 309 14.48 -13.76 0.47
CA GLY A 309 13.83 -12.74 -0.34
C GLY A 309 13.63 -11.43 0.41
N ILE A 310 13.49 -10.35 -0.34
CA ILE A 310 13.29 -9.00 0.20
C ILE A 310 11.80 -8.71 0.29
N PRO A 311 11.26 -8.40 1.49
CA PRO A 311 9.86 -8.02 1.63
C PRO A 311 9.45 -6.90 0.65
N GLN A 312 8.25 -6.99 0.06
CA GLN A 312 7.68 -6.12 -1.00
C GLN A 312 8.13 -6.42 -2.43
N VAL A 313 9.33 -6.97 -2.61
CA VAL A 313 9.89 -7.28 -3.94
C VAL A 313 10.41 -8.71 -4.02
N ALA A 314 9.89 -9.62 -3.20
CA ALA A 314 10.21 -11.03 -3.31
C ALA A 314 9.82 -11.52 -4.73
N PRO A 315 10.59 -12.44 -5.35
CA PRO A 315 11.69 -13.21 -4.75
C PRO A 315 13.07 -12.54 -4.68
N GLU A 316 13.23 -11.29 -5.14
CA GLU A 316 14.55 -10.66 -5.24
C GLU A 316 15.32 -10.71 -3.91
N GLU A 317 16.59 -11.12 -3.96
CA GLU A 317 17.43 -11.25 -2.75
C GLU A 317 18.35 -10.05 -2.54
N VAL A 318 18.65 -9.29 -3.59
CA VAL A 318 19.54 -8.12 -3.57
C VAL A 318 18.74 -6.84 -3.73
N GLU A 319 18.97 -5.86 -2.85
CA GLU A 319 18.37 -4.52 -2.91
C GLU A 319 19.39 -3.44 -2.59
N LEU A 320 19.31 -2.36 -3.36
CA LEU A 320 19.81 -1.05 -2.97
C LEU A 320 18.63 -0.08 -2.89
N ALA A 321 18.48 0.57 -1.75
CA ALA A 321 17.41 1.53 -1.50
C ALA A 321 17.93 2.77 -0.77
N SER A 322 17.12 3.83 -0.79
CA SER A 322 17.28 4.99 0.09
C SER A 322 16.09 5.12 1.03
N TYR A 323 16.34 5.59 2.25
CA TYR A 323 15.31 6.05 3.19
C TYR A 323 15.31 7.58 3.35
N GLY A 324 15.85 8.30 2.36
CA GLY A 324 15.78 9.76 2.28
C GLY A 324 14.41 10.28 1.82
N GLU A 325 14.06 11.49 2.23
CA GLU A 325 12.75 12.09 1.89
C GLU A 325 12.60 12.42 0.40
N GLY A 326 13.70 12.78 -0.27
CA GLY A 326 13.71 13.19 -1.68
C GLY A 326 13.99 12.08 -2.67
N ASP A 327 14.69 11.03 -2.25
CA ASP A 327 15.17 9.92 -3.08
C ASP A 327 14.79 8.54 -2.52
N GLY A 328 13.90 8.50 -1.53
CA GLY A 328 13.51 7.27 -0.85
C GLY A 328 12.81 6.26 -1.75
N GLY A 329 12.98 4.99 -1.45
CA GLY A 329 12.46 3.86 -2.22
C GLY A 329 13.57 2.94 -2.73
N ILE A 330 13.16 1.88 -3.42
CA ILE A 330 14.02 0.85 -3.98
C ILE A 330 14.61 1.36 -5.30
N TRP A 331 15.92 1.49 -5.36
CA TRP A 331 16.60 1.99 -6.56
C TRP A 331 16.87 0.86 -7.54
N THR A 332 17.21 -0.31 -7.03
CA THR A 332 17.37 -1.54 -7.80
C THR A 332 17.12 -2.74 -6.88
N ALA A 333 16.49 -3.78 -7.43
CA ALA A 333 16.29 -5.07 -6.79
C ALA A 333 16.38 -6.19 -7.84
N PHE A 334 17.07 -7.28 -7.51
CA PHE A 334 17.36 -8.36 -8.45
C PHE A 334 17.76 -9.67 -7.72
N HIS A 335 17.56 -10.80 -8.39
CA HIS A 335 18.13 -12.13 -8.08
C HIS A 335 19.65 -12.08 -8.07
N LEU A 336 20.32 -13.11 -7.54
CA LEU A 336 21.78 -13.13 -7.52
C LEU A 336 22.38 -12.96 -8.92
N ALA A 337 23.44 -12.16 -9.04
CA ALA A 337 24.10 -11.88 -10.32
C ALA A 337 24.60 -13.17 -11.01
N ASP A 338 24.96 -14.18 -10.22
CA ASP A 338 25.36 -15.52 -10.70
C ASP A 338 24.20 -16.28 -11.36
N GLU A 339 22.96 -16.05 -10.94
CA GLU A 339 21.78 -16.67 -11.54
C GLU A 339 21.47 -16.09 -12.91
N TYR A 340 21.63 -14.77 -13.09
CA TYR A 340 21.58 -14.17 -14.42
C TYR A 340 22.71 -14.68 -15.32
N ALA A 341 23.92 -14.84 -14.79
CA ALA A 341 25.04 -15.37 -15.56
C ALA A 341 24.82 -16.82 -16.02
N LYS A 342 24.08 -17.61 -15.23
CA LYS A 342 23.71 -19.00 -15.54
C LYS A 342 22.38 -19.13 -16.30
N GLY A 343 21.59 -18.06 -16.38
CA GLY A 343 20.23 -18.09 -16.93
C GLY A 343 19.23 -18.85 -16.07
N THR A 344 19.43 -18.87 -14.74
CA THR A 344 18.56 -19.56 -13.77
C THR A 344 17.66 -18.62 -12.97
N ALA A 345 17.91 -17.31 -13.00
CA ALA A 345 17.10 -16.32 -12.28
C ALA A 345 15.63 -16.40 -12.70
N SER A 346 14.72 -16.51 -11.73
CA SER A 346 13.30 -16.75 -11.99
C SER A 346 12.40 -16.04 -10.99
N SER A 347 11.50 -15.19 -11.48
CA SER A 347 10.51 -14.50 -10.64
C SER A 347 9.53 -15.44 -9.92
N SER A 348 9.49 -16.73 -10.27
CA SER A 348 8.69 -17.78 -9.62
C SER A 348 9.42 -18.52 -8.48
N GLU A 349 10.59 -18.03 -8.05
CA GLU A 349 11.29 -18.60 -6.88
C GLU A 349 10.46 -18.41 -5.59
N ASP A 350 10.35 -19.46 -4.77
CA ASP A 350 9.61 -19.41 -3.50
C ASP A 350 10.58 -19.44 -2.31
N HIS A 351 10.80 -18.28 -1.71
CA HIS A 351 11.64 -18.13 -0.52
C HIS A 351 10.85 -18.13 0.80
N ARG A 352 9.54 -18.39 0.76
CA ARG A 352 8.71 -18.38 1.97
C ARG A 352 9.14 -19.50 2.92
N LEU A 353 9.05 -19.20 4.22
CA LEU A 353 9.30 -20.20 5.26
C LEU A 353 8.09 -21.10 5.50
N ILE A 354 6.89 -20.55 5.35
CA ILE A 354 5.62 -21.21 5.63
C ILE A 354 4.60 -20.85 4.54
N ASP A 355 3.57 -21.67 4.43
CA ASP A 355 2.38 -21.48 3.61
C ASP A 355 1.14 -21.66 4.50
N ILE A 356 0.40 -20.57 4.74
CA ILE A 356 -0.79 -20.59 5.61
C ILE A 356 -2.00 -21.11 4.84
N MET A 357 -2.62 -22.17 5.37
CA MET A 357 -3.71 -22.89 4.70
C MET A 357 -5.09 -22.58 5.27
N HIS A 358 -5.18 -22.25 6.56
CA HIS A 358 -6.47 -22.07 7.25
C HIS A 358 -6.34 -21.16 8.47
N HIS A 359 -7.29 -20.24 8.59
CA HIS A 359 -7.54 -19.42 9.77
C HIS A 359 -8.89 -19.78 10.40
N GLU A 360 -8.88 -20.06 11.71
CA GLU A 360 -10.09 -20.18 12.54
C GLU A 360 -10.10 -19.04 13.57
N ILE A 361 -10.75 -17.93 13.22
CA ILE A 361 -10.75 -16.69 13.99
C ILE A 361 -12.03 -16.61 14.86
N ASP A 362 -11.86 -16.62 16.17
CA ASP A 362 -12.92 -16.30 17.14
C ASP A 362 -12.62 -14.93 17.76
N GLY A 363 -13.48 -13.95 17.49
CA GLY A 363 -13.29 -12.55 17.83
C GLY A 363 -14.48 -11.88 18.51
N THR A 364 -14.19 -10.76 19.16
CA THR A 364 -15.14 -9.82 19.73
C THR A 364 -14.75 -8.39 19.36
N ILE A 365 -15.73 -7.60 18.94
CA ILE A 365 -15.56 -6.18 18.61
C ILE A 365 -16.37 -5.35 19.60
N ARG A 366 -15.75 -4.34 20.22
CA ARG A 366 -16.43 -3.31 21.02
C ARG A 366 -15.85 -1.94 20.66
N GLY A 367 -16.62 -1.14 19.91
CA GLY A 367 -16.14 0.12 19.34
C GLY A 367 -14.98 -0.12 18.36
N THR A 368 -13.82 0.49 18.63
CA THR A 368 -12.59 0.30 17.84
C THR A 368 -11.73 -0.88 18.28
N ARG A 369 -12.08 -1.53 19.39
CA ARG A 369 -11.27 -2.59 19.98
C ARG A 369 -11.65 -3.94 19.39
N ILE A 370 -10.64 -4.68 18.94
CA ILE A 370 -10.73 -6.09 18.55
C ILE A 370 -10.07 -6.91 19.65
N THR A 371 -10.69 -8.02 20.03
CA THR A 371 -10.08 -9.09 20.83
C THR A 371 -10.35 -10.40 20.12
N ALA A 372 -9.31 -11.16 19.80
CA ALA A 372 -9.45 -12.35 18.98
C ALA A 372 -8.47 -13.47 19.37
N SER A 373 -8.86 -14.69 19.05
CA SER A 373 -8.04 -15.89 19.06
C SER A 373 -8.10 -16.49 17.66
N ASP A 374 -6.94 -16.71 17.05
CA ASP A 374 -6.81 -17.31 15.72
C ASP A 374 -6.07 -18.64 15.81
N VAL A 375 -6.69 -19.72 15.34
CA VAL A 375 -6.01 -21.00 15.11
C VAL A 375 -5.52 -21.01 13.66
N ILE A 376 -4.21 -20.97 13.50
CA ILE A 376 -3.54 -20.91 12.21
C ILE A 376 -3.01 -22.30 11.87
N THR A 377 -3.47 -22.85 10.75
CA THR A 377 -2.91 -24.07 10.16
C THR A 377 -1.99 -23.68 9.02
N PHE A 378 -0.73 -24.10 9.09
CA PHE A 378 0.27 -23.76 8.07
C PHE A 378 1.18 -24.96 7.77
N ARG A 379 1.69 -24.99 6.55
CA ARG A 379 2.70 -25.94 6.09
C ARG A 379 4.07 -25.27 6.16
N ASN A 380 5.05 -25.96 6.74
CA ASN A 380 6.43 -25.49 6.74
C ASN A 380 7.09 -25.83 5.40
N LEU A 381 7.58 -24.82 4.68
CA LEU A 381 8.20 -25.00 3.36
C LEU A 381 9.71 -25.23 3.47
N ALA A 382 10.36 -24.59 4.45
CA ALA A 382 11.81 -24.62 4.60
C ALA A 382 12.28 -25.53 5.75
N GLY A 383 13.35 -26.29 5.52
CA GLY A 383 14.01 -27.06 6.58
C GLY A 383 14.62 -26.15 7.66
N GLY A 384 14.53 -26.58 8.92
CA GLY A 384 15.19 -25.90 10.03
C GLY A 384 14.49 -24.62 10.53
N THR A 385 13.26 -24.36 10.10
CA THR A 385 12.47 -23.21 10.57
C THR A 385 12.14 -23.37 12.05
N ARG A 386 12.75 -22.53 12.89
CA ARG A 386 12.46 -22.48 14.33
C ARG A 386 11.85 -21.14 14.76
N VAL A 387 12.10 -20.08 13.99
CA VAL A 387 11.46 -18.77 14.16
C VAL A 387 10.50 -18.60 12.98
N VAL A 388 9.22 -18.43 13.28
CA VAL A 388 8.16 -18.23 12.28
C VAL A 388 7.71 -16.77 12.37
N PRO A 389 8.10 -15.90 11.43
CA PRO A 389 7.68 -14.51 11.42
C PRO A 389 6.24 -14.37 10.89
N PHE A 390 5.49 -13.43 11.46
CA PHE A 390 4.14 -13.06 11.03
C PHE A 390 3.99 -11.53 10.93
N ASN A 391 3.22 -11.08 9.96
CA ASN A 391 2.72 -9.73 9.89
C ASN A 391 1.43 -9.61 10.70
N LEU A 392 1.46 -8.79 11.75
CA LEU A 392 0.29 -8.41 12.54
C LEU A 392 0.29 -6.90 12.74
N TYR A 393 -0.87 -6.27 12.60
CA TYR A 393 -1.02 -4.83 12.71
C TYR A 393 -0.52 -4.38 14.08
N ARG A 394 0.47 -3.47 14.10
CA ARG A 394 1.29 -3.16 15.29
C ARG A 394 0.53 -2.86 16.59
N THR A 395 -0.70 -2.34 16.48
CA THR A 395 -1.52 -1.97 17.63
C THR A 395 -2.30 -3.14 18.21
N LEU A 396 -2.43 -4.25 17.47
CA LEU A 396 -2.93 -5.54 17.95
C LEU A 396 -1.80 -6.27 18.68
N ARG A 397 -2.01 -6.54 19.96
CA ARG A 397 -0.99 -7.04 20.87
C ARG A 397 -1.25 -8.48 21.20
N VAL A 398 -0.26 -9.32 20.99
CA VAL A 398 -0.32 -10.74 21.30
C VAL A 398 -0.20 -10.92 22.81
N SER A 399 -1.18 -11.60 23.39
CA SER A 399 -1.22 -11.93 24.81
C SER A 399 -0.73 -13.35 25.08
N ARG A 400 -0.92 -14.28 24.14
CA ARG A 400 -0.49 -15.68 24.25
C ARG A 400 -0.32 -16.31 22.88
N VAL A 401 0.67 -17.18 22.75
CA VAL A 401 0.81 -18.12 21.63
C VAL A 401 0.92 -19.52 22.21
N SER A 402 0.18 -20.49 21.65
CA SER A 402 0.29 -21.89 22.03
C SER A 402 0.36 -22.83 20.84
N ASP A 403 0.98 -23.99 21.04
CA ASP A 403 0.96 -25.07 20.05
C ASP A 403 -0.37 -25.86 20.06
N GLU A 404 -0.47 -26.86 19.19
CA GLU A 404 -1.63 -27.75 19.08
C GLU A 404 -1.95 -28.50 20.38
N GLN A 405 -0.98 -28.74 21.26
CA GLN A 405 -1.18 -29.37 22.56
C GLN A 405 -1.55 -28.34 23.66
N GLY A 406 -1.69 -27.06 23.30
CA GLY A 406 -2.03 -25.97 24.21
C GLY A 406 -0.87 -25.50 25.09
N ARG A 407 0.38 -25.87 24.77
CA ARG A 407 1.58 -25.44 25.50
C ARG A 407 2.00 -24.05 25.05
N ASP A 408 2.38 -23.20 26.00
CA ASP A 408 2.80 -21.82 25.71
C ASP A 408 4.14 -21.77 24.97
N LEU A 409 4.20 -20.94 23.93
CA LEU A 409 5.38 -20.71 23.11
C LEU A 409 5.99 -19.35 23.40
N ASP A 410 7.32 -19.26 23.34
CA ASP A 410 8.03 -17.99 23.34
C ASP A 410 7.73 -17.24 22.04
N PHE A 411 7.59 -15.91 22.12
CA PHE A 411 7.34 -15.10 20.93
C PHE A 411 7.93 -13.70 21.08
N ILE A 412 8.14 -13.04 19.95
CA ILE A 412 8.66 -11.68 19.85
C ILE A 412 7.53 -10.76 19.44
N GLN A 413 7.32 -9.68 20.19
CA GLN A 413 6.54 -8.53 19.78
C GLN A 413 6.94 -7.30 20.61
N GLU A 414 7.76 -6.41 20.06
CA GLU A 414 8.13 -5.17 20.75
C GLU A 414 6.99 -4.16 20.81
N ASN A 415 7.20 -3.08 21.57
CA ASN A 415 6.23 -1.99 21.74
C ASN A 415 5.68 -1.50 20.39
N LYS A 416 4.37 -1.22 20.32
CA LYS A 416 3.67 -0.77 19.12
C LYS A 416 4.23 0.54 18.50
N GLU A 417 4.93 1.34 19.29
CA GLU A 417 5.61 2.57 18.84
C GLU A 417 7.09 2.35 18.50
N GLU A 418 7.50 1.10 18.35
CA GLU A 418 8.83 0.64 17.93
C GLU A 418 8.71 -0.29 16.70
N ASP A 419 9.66 -1.22 16.57
CA ASP A 419 9.72 -2.29 15.58
C ASP A 419 8.91 -3.51 16.03
N ALA A 420 7.60 -3.30 16.09
CA ALA A 420 6.60 -4.24 16.64
C ALA A 420 6.35 -5.51 15.78
N ALA A 421 7.34 -5.97 15.02
CA ALA A 421 7.24 -7.22 14.25
C ALA A 421 6.87 -8.39 15.18
N PHE A 422 6.05 -9.31 14.68
CA PHE A 422 5.60 -10.48 15.42
C PHE A 422 6.32 -11.73 14.90
N GLY A 423 6.86 -12.55 15.80
CA GLY A 423 7.46 -13.83 15.44
C GLY A 423 7.33 -14.87 16.55
N VAL A 424 7.02 -16.10 16.19
CA VAL A 424 6.87 -17.23 17.13
C VAL A 424 8.16 -18.03 17.17
N ILE A 425 8.64 -18.36 18.37
CA ILE A 425 9.85 -19.15 18.58
C ILE A 425 9.44 -20.55 19.03
N LEU A 426 9.80 -21.53 18.23
CA LEU A 426 9.45 -22.92 18.48
C LEU A 426 10.52 -23.61 19.33
N PRO A 427 10.14 -24.58 20.19
CA PRO A 427 11.09 -25.32 21.01
C PRO A 427 12.11 -26.10 20.18
N GLN A 428 11.69 -26.55 18.99
CA GLN A 428 12.49 -27.30 18.03
C GLN A 428 12.20 -26.80 16.62
N ALA A 429 13.13 -27.06 15.70
CA ALA A 429 12.94 -26.74 14.29
C ALA A 429 11.86 -27.62 13.66
N LEU A 430 11.05 -27.03 12.79
CA LEU A 430 10.03 -27.71 12.01
C LEU A 430 10.65 -28.53 10.88
N GLU A 431 10.02 -29.66 10.59
CA GLU A 431 10.30 -30.46 9.40
C GLU A 431 9.61 -29.86 8.16
N ALA A 432 10.31 -29.82 7.03
CA ALA A 432 9.78 -29.33 5.76
C ALA A 432 8.66 -30.24 5.23
N GLY A 433 7.67 -29.65 4.57
CA GLY A 433 6.50 -30.32 4.01
C GLY A 433 5.43 -30.73 5.03
N LYS A 434 5.70 -30.62 6.34
CA LYS A 434 4.72 -30.95 7.39
C LYS A 434 3.80 -29.77 7.72
N THR A 435 2.56 -30.09 8.08
CA THR A 435 1.55 -29.14 8.54
C THR A 435 1.54 -29.06 10.06
N TYR A 436 1.38 -27.84 10.59
CA TYR A 436 1.35 -27.54 12.02
C TYR A 436 0.18 -26.60 12.33
N LYS A 437 -0.23 -26.58 13.60
CA LYS A 437 -1.20 -25.62 14.14
C LYS A 437 -0.60 -24.80 15.26
N LEU A 438 -0.96 -23.52 15.30
CA LEU A 438 -0.69 -22.62 16.41
C LEU A 438 -1.93 -21.79 16.72
N THR A 439 -2.09 -21.42 17.99
CA THR A 439 -3.16 -20.52 18.43
C THR A 439 -2.54 -19.20 18.87
N VAL A 440 -2.98 -18.08 18.29
CA VAL A 440 -2.53 -16.73 18.64
C VAL A 440 -3.69 -15.96 19.25
N GLN A 441 -3.52 -15.51 20.49
CA GLN A 441 -4.49 -14.67 21.19
C GLN A 441 -4.00 -13.23 21.18
N TYR A 442 -4.81 -12.29 20.69
CA TYR A 442 -4.43 -10.90 20.53
C TYR A 442 -5.57 -9.91 20.75
N ASP A 443 -5.22 -8.70 21.18
CA ASP A 443 -6.19 -7.63 21.44
C ASP A 443 -5.61 -6.25 21.14
N GLY A 444 -6.45 -5.31 20.74
CA GLY A 444 -6.02 -3.93 20.55
C GLY A 444 -7.02 -3.02 19.87
N ASP A 445 -6.69 -1.73 19.90
CA ASP A 445 -7.43 -0.65 19.23
C ASP A 445 -6.64 -0.14 18.01
N GLY A 446 -7.31 0.61 17.14
CA GLY A 446 -6.68 1.34 16.02
C GLY A 446 -6.55 0.56 14.71
N ALA A 447 -6.77 -0.75 14.72
CA ALA A 447 -7.05 -1.50 13.49
C ALA A 447 -8.42 -1.10 12.91
N LEU A 448 -9.40 -0.82 13.78
CA LEU A 448 -10.67 -0.19 13.42
C LEU A 448 -10.61 1.31 13.70
N SER A 449 -11.17 2.09 12.78
CA SER A 449 -11.40 3.52 12.92
C SER A 449 -12.89 3.82 12.96
N ASP A 450 -13.31 4.69 13.88
CA ASP A 450 -14.68 5.20 13.94
C ASP A 450 -14.88 6.26 12.85
N SER A 451 -15.85 6.04 11.96
CA SER A 451 -16.19 6.94 10.86
C SER A 451 -17.42 7.81 11.14
N GLY A 452 -18.01 7.70 12.32
CA GLY A 452 -19.22 8.40 12.73
C GLY A 452 -20.50 7.60 12.46
N GLY A 453 -21.58 7.98 13.14
CA GLY A 453 -22.90 7.35 12.96
C GLY A 453 -22.98 5.88 13.38
N GLY A 454 -22.01 5.39 14.17
CA GLY A 454 -21.90 3.98 14.57
C GLY A 454 -21.31 3.07 13.49
N ASN A 455 -20.50 3.61 12.55
CA ASN A 455 -19.83 2.84 11.50
C ASN A 455 -18.32 2.82 11.70
N TYR A 456 -17.71 1.65 11.54
CA TYR A 456 -16.28 1.42 11.79
C TYR A 456 -15.61 0.76 10.60
N ILE A 457 -14.39 1.18 10.29
CA ILE A 457 -13.65 0.69 9.12
C ILE A 457 -12.35 0.06 9.56
N LEU A 458 -12.13 -1.14 9.04
CA LEU A 458 -10.90 -1.88 9.18
C LEU A 458 -9.83 -1.27 8.28
N GLY A 459 -8.81 -0.66 8.88
CA GLY A 459 -7.70 -0.02 8.18
C GLY A 459 -6.73 -1.01 7.51
N PRO A 460 -6.17 -2.00 8.23
CA PRO A 460 -5.25 -2.96 7.63
C PRO A 460 -5.97 -3.96 6.72
N ARG A 461 -5.47 -4.09 5.49
CA ARG A 461 -6.05 -4.99 4.46
C ARG A 461 -5.87 -6.48 4.77
N SER A 462 -4.69 -6.89 5.24
CA SER A 462 -4.30 -8.31 5.43
C SER A 462 -3.57 -8.58 6.74
N THR A 463 -3.53 -7.61 7.67
CA THR A 463 -2.72 -7.72 8.91
C THR A 463 -3.53 -7.52 10.19
N TRP A 464 -4.86 -7.48 10.12
CA TRP A 464 -5.70 -7.49 11.33
C TRP A 464 -5.75 -8.87 12.02
N TYR A 465 -5.23 -9.88 11.34
CA TYR A 465 -4.92 -11.22 11.83
C TYR A 465 -3.44 -11.53 11.50
N PRO A 466 -2.81 -12.54 12.13
CA PRO A 466 -1.43 -12.89 11.83
C PRO A 466 -1.30 -13.47 10.41
N ALA A 467 -0.75 -12.69 9.49
CA ALA A 467 -0.47 -13.11 8.12
C ALA A 467 1.01 -13.47 7.94
N ASN A 468 1.35 -14.12 6.83
CA ASN A 468 2.73 -14.45 6.50
C ASN A 468 3.59 -13.18 6.34
N ALA A 469 4.84 -13.23 6.82
CA ALA A 469 5.73 -12.06 6.88
C ALA A 469 6.25 -11.62 5.50
N GLY A 470 6.30 -12.53 4.51
CA GLY A 470 6.67 -12.23 3.12
C GLY A 470 5.56 -11.57 2.30
N ASN A 471 4.30 -11.78 2.72
CA ASN A 471 3.12 -11.58 1.87
C ASN A 471 2.98 -10.14 1.34
N SER A 472 3.30 -9.97 0.06
CA SER A 472 3.00 -8.79 -0.74
C SER A 472 1.64 -8.93 -1.45
N PHE A 473 0.61 -9.38 -0.71
CA PHE A 473 -0.73 -9.69 -1.20
C PHE A 473 -0.72 -10.77 -2.30
N GLY A 474 -1.27 -11.95 -2.02
CA GLY A 474 -1.41 -13.03 -2.99
C GLY A 474 -0.54 -14.26 -2.73
N GLU A 475 0.41 -14.23 -1.79
CA GLU A 475 1.31 -15.37 -1.59
C GLU A 475 0.64 -16.58 -0.90
N ASP A 476 -0.21 -16.34 0.10
CA ASP A 476 -0.90 -17.40 0.84
C ASP A 476 -2.40 -17.35 0.57
N ARG A 477 -2.95 -18.44 0.04
CA ARG A 477 -4.39 -18.65 -0.14
C ARG A 477 -4.88 -19.57 0.98
N ALA A 478 -5.81 -19.06 1.79
CA ALA A 478 -6.27 -19.76 2.97
C ALA A 478 -7.80 -19.88 3.02
N ILE A 479 -8.28 -20.93 3.69
CA ILE A 479 -9.67 -21.00 4.14
C ILE A 479 -9.82 -20.07 5.36
N TYR A 480 -10.98 -19.42 5.50
CA TYR A 480 -11.27 -18.55 6.63
C TYR A 480 -12.60 -18.94 7.27
N ASP A 481 -12.55 -19.29 8.55
CA ASP A 481 -13.71 -19.42 9.42
C ASP A 481 -13.67 -18.34 10.48
N MET A 482 -14.66 -17.45 10.47
CA MET A 482 -14.70 -16.27 11.33
C MET A 482 -15.97 -16.28 12.19
N THR A 483 -15.80 -16.30 13.51
CA THR A 483 -16.87 -16.07 14.48
C THR A 483 -16.64 -14.73 15.14
N PHE A 484 -17.59 -13.81 15.04
CA PHE A 484 -17.49 -12.49 15.65
C PHE A 484 -18.67 -12.17 16.56
N ARG A 485 -18.34 -11.66 17.75
CA ARG A 485 -19.30 -11.08 18.70
C ARG A 485 -19.25 -9.56 18.60
N TYR A 486 -20.40 -8.90 18.44
CA TYR A 486 -20.47 -7.46 18.25
C TYR A 486 -21.77 -6.85 18.83
N PRO A 487 -21.83 -5.55 19.13
CA PRO A 487 -22.97 -4.93 19.81
C PRO A 487 -24.28 -5.00 19.02
N LYS A 488 -25.40 -5.19 19.71
CA LYS A 488 -26.76 -5.10 19.13
C LYS A 488 -26.97 -3.79 18.37
N GLY A 489 -27.72 -3.88 17.27
CA GLY A 489 -28.03 -2.74 16.40
C GLY A 489 -26.95 -2.41 15.36
N HIS A 490 -25.83 -3.15 15.34
CA HIS A 490 -24.87 -3.12 14.24
C HIS A 490 -25.07 -4.34 13.34
N MET A 491 -24.39 -4.36 12.20
CA MET A 491 -24.22 -5.52 11.32
C MET A 491 -22.73 -5.80 11.17
N PHE A 492 -22.40 -7.08 11.04
CA PHE A 492 -21.08 -7.55 10.64
C PHE A 492 -21.15 -8.13 9.23
N ILE A 493 -20.34 -7.62 8.32
CA ILE A 493 -20.33 -8.00 6.91
C ILE A 493 -18.95 -8.56 6.59
N GLY A 494 -18.80 -9.88 6.60
CA GLY A 494 -17.52 -10.55 6.37
C GLY A 494 -17.28 -10.94 4.91
N THR A 495 -16.03 -11.29 4.61
CA THR A 495 -15.68 -12.14 3.47
C THR A 495 -16.28 -13.54 3.61
N GLY A 496 -16.58 -14.19 2.49
CA GLY A 496 -17.29 -15.46 2.45
C GLY A 496 -18.81 -15.27 2.57
N ALA A 497 -19.46 -16.21 3.25
CA ALA A 497 -20.91 -16.19 3.48
C ALA A 497 -21.26 -16.54 4.93
N PRO A 498 -22.41 -16.07 5.45
CA PRO A 498 -22.90 -16.48 6.76
C PRO A 498 -23.26 -17.97 6.74
N VAL A 499 -22.79 -18.73 7.72
CA VAL A 499 -23.01 -20.20 7.79
C VAL A 499 -24.10 -20.63 8.77
N ALA A 500 -24.60 -19.69 9.59
CA ALA A 500 -25.69 -19.92 10.53
C ALA A 500 -26.47 -18.63 10.75
N ALA A 501 -27.70 -18.76 11.24
CA ALA A 501 -28.44 -17.60 11.75
C ALA A 501 -27.69 -17.00 12.95
N GLU A 502 -27.73 -15.67 13.05
CA GLU A 502 -27.10 -14.97 14.15
C GLU A 502 -27.75 -15.33 15.49
N THR A 503 -26.93 -15.46 16.52
CA THR A 503 -27.38 -15.73 17.88
C THR A 503 -27.04 -14.58 18.81
N SER A 504 -27.68 -14.49 19.98
CA SER A 504 -27.29 -13.50 21.00
C SER A 504 -26.38 -14.14 22.04
N ASP A 505 -25.38 -13.38 22.50
CA ASP A 505 -24.53 -13.69 23.64
C ASP A 505 -24.52 -12.46 24.56
N GLY A 506 -25.41 -12.46 25.56
CA GLY A 506 -25.65 -11.29 26.41
C GLY A 506 -26.13 -10.05 25.63
N ASP A 507 -25.34 -8.97 25.69
CA ASP A 507 -25.56 -7.71 24.97
C ASP A 507 -25.03 -7.73 23.53
N LEU A 508 -24.35 -8.81 23.12
CA LEU A 508 -23.74 -8.98 21.81
C LEU A 508 -24.58 -9.90 20.90
N ILE A 509 -24.36 -9.73 19.60
CA ILE A 509 -24.77 -10.62 18.52
C ILE A 509 -23.55 -11.42 18.08
N VAL A 510 -23.75 -12.70 17.79
CA VAL A 510 -22.73 -13.62 17.29
C VAL A 510 -23.05 -13.93 15.82
N ALA A 511 -22.13 -13.58 14.93
CA ALA A 511 -22.19 -13.97 13.52
C ALA A 511 -21.06 -14.95 13.19
N ARG A 512 -21.38 -15.93 12.35
CA ARG A 512 -20.42 -16.92 11.84
C ARG A 512 -20.35 -16.85 10.33
N TRP A 513 -19.14 -16.67 9.82
CA TRP A 513 -18.83 -16.49 8.41
C TRP A 513 -17.76 -17.48 7.99
N SER A 514 -17.88 -18.02 6.78
CA SER A 514 -16.90 -18.96 6.23
C SER A 514 -16.69 -18.73 4.74
N SER A 515 -15.47 -18.97 4.26
CA SER A 515 -15.17 -19.13 2.84
C SER A 515 -15.52 -20.54 2.31
N GLY A 516 -15.98 -21.44 3.17
CA GLY A 516 -16.34 -22.81 2.82
C GLY A 516 -15.11 -23.62 2.43
N GLN A 517 -15.07 -24.09 1.19
CA GLN A 517 -13.91 -24.79 0.62
C GLN A 517 -13.12 -23.93 -0.36
N THR A 518 -13.52 -22.66 -0.53
CA THR A 518 -12.80 -21.72 -1.39
C THR A 518 -11.70 -21.08 -0.57
N GLU A 519 -10.45 -21.30 -0.96
CA GLU A 519 -9.31 -20.57 -0.41
C GLU A 519 -9.34 -19.14 -0.96
N LEU A 520 -9.14 -18.16 -0.08
CA LEU A 520 -9.13 -16.75 -0.39
C LEU A 520 -7.72 -16.19 -0.19
N ALA A 521 -7.29 -15.27 -1.06
CA ALA A 521 -6.01 -14.59 -0.90
C ALA A 521 -5.94 -13.70 0.36
N VAL A 522 -7.11 -13.28 0.88
CA VAL A 522 -7.21 -12.36 2.02
C VAL A 522 -8.65 -12.36 2.58
N ALA A 523 -8.78 -12.12 3.89
CA ALA A 523 -10.06 -11.92 4.56
C ALA A 523 -10.20 -10.53 5.19
N GLY A 524 -11.43 -10.07 5.29
CA GLY A 524 -11.77 -8.78 5.88
C GLY A 524 -13.24 -8.70 6.25
N PHE A 525 -13.61 -7.58 6.87
CA PHE A 525 -14.99 -7.32 7.23
C PHE A 525 -15.28 -5.83 7.30
N ASN A 526 -16.57 -5.49 7.20
CA ASN A 526 -17.10 -4.19 7.60
C ASN A 526 -18.03 -4.35 8.81
N TYR A 527 -18.08 -3.33 9.67
CA TYR A 527 -18.81 -3.38 10.92
C TYR A 527 -19.45 -2.02 11.22
N GLY A 528 -20.76 -1.98 11.42
CA GLY A 528 -21.45 -0.69 11.49
C GLY A 528 -22.96 -0.75 11.49
N ARG A 529 -23.60 0.42 11.35
CA ARG A 529 -25.04 0.59 11.18
C ARG A 529 -25.35 0.86 9.72
N PHE A 530 -25.83 -0.18 9.04
CA PHE A 530 -26.11 -0.13 7.61
C PHE A 530 -27.57 -0.38 7.31
N LYS A 531 -28.05 0.19 6.20
CA LYS A 531 -29.21 -0.34 5.50
C LYS A 531 -28.75 -1.36 4.48
N LYS A 532 -29.28 -2.57 4.57
CA LYS A 532 -29.07 -3.64 3.60
C LYS A 532 -30.13 -3.57 2.49
N LYS A 533 -29.69 -3.72 1.24
CA LYS A 533 -30.53 -4.09 0.11
C LYS A 533 -29.86 -5.26 -0.61
N GLU A 534 -30.65 -6.20 -1.13
CA GLU A 534 -30.09 -7.30 -1.91
C GLU A 534 -30.99 -7.69 -3.08
N VAL A 535 -30.36 -8.19 -4.15
CA VAL A 535 -31.01 -8.70 -5.35
C VAL A 535 -30.31 -9.98 -5.78
N LEU A 536 -31.10 -11.04 -5.97
CA LEU A 536 -30.64 -12.23 -6.68
C LEU A 536 -30.77 -11.97 -8.19
N ASP A 537 -29.64 -11.78 -8.86
CA ASP A 537 -29.60 -11.72 -10.31
C ASP A 537 -29.83 -13.11 -10.89
N LYS A 538 -30.99 -13.32 -11.51
CA LYS A 538 -31.40 -14.62 -12.06
C LYS A 538 -30.57 -15.05 -13.27
N ASP A 539 -29.95 -14.10 -13.98
CA ASP A 539 -29.18 -14.40 -15.19
C ASP A 539 -27.79 -14.95 -14.86
N THR A 540 -27.18 -14.46 -13.79
CA THR A 540 -25.84 -14.88 -13.33
C THR A 540 -25.89 -15.86 -12.16
N GLY A 541 -26.96 -15.80 -11.37
CA GLY A 541 -27.12 -16.52 -10.10
C GLY A 541 -26.35 -15.90 -8.94
N TYR A 542 -25.91 -14.64 -9.07
CA TYR A 542 -25.25 -13.92 -7.97
C TYR A 542 -26.28 -13.25 -7.06
N ASN A 543 -26.11 -13.39 -5.74
CA ASN A 543 -26.78 -12.54 -4.76
C ASN A 543 -25.92 -11.29 -4.56
N ILE A 544 -26.40 -10.16 -5.09
CA ILE A 544 -25.75 -8.87 -5.00
C ILE A 544 -26.32 -8.15 -3.79
N GLU A 545 -25.46 -7.88 -2.80
CA GLU A 545 -25.83 -7.19 -1.57
C GLU A 545 -25.23 -5.79 -1.57
N PHE A 546 -25.95 -4.84 -0.98
CA PHE A 546 -25.54 -3.47 -0.86
C PHE A 546 -25.79 -2.97 0.55
N TYR A 547 -24.75 -2.40 1.15
CA TYR A 547 -24.75 -1.89 2.52
C TYR A 547 -24.33 -0.42 2.52
N ALA A 548 -25.29 0.47 2.79
CA ALA A 548 -25.04 1.91 2.92
C ALA A 548 -25.25 2.35 4.35
N ASN A 549 -24.47 3.33 4.81
CA ASN A 549 -24.57 3.83 6.17
C ASN A 549 -25.96 4.42 6.44
N GLU A 550 -26.52 4.16 7.62
CA GLU A 550 -27.79 4.79 8.05
C GLU A 550 -27.66 6.30 8.21
N GLU A 551 -26.48 6.75 8.68
CA GLU A 551 -26.12 8.15 8.82
C GLU A 551 -24.89 8.49 7.97
N LEU A 552 -24.77 9.76 7.58
CA LEU A 552 -23.57 10.25 6.89
C LEU A 552 -22.32 10.09 7.80
N PRO A 553 -21.18 9.64 7.23
CA PRO A 553 -19.90 9.68 7.92
C PRO A 553 -19.52 11.10 8.37
N ASP A 554 -18.73 11.21 9.42
CA ASP A 554 -18.31 12.50 10.00
C ASP A 554 -17.45 13.32 9.04
N GLU A 555 -16.67 12.68 8.16
CA GLU A 555 -15.94 13.35 7.09
C GLU A 555 -16.87 14.09 6.12
N VAL A 556 -17.99 13.47 5.77
CA VAL A 556 -18.98 14.05 4.86
C VAL A 556 -19.75 15.17 5.54
N LYS A 557 -20.13 14.97 6.81
CA LYS A 557 -20.73 16.03 7.63
C LYS A 557 -19.82 17.27 7.69
N ARG A 558 -18.49 17.06 7.79
CA ARG A 558 -17.49 18.15 7.74
C ARG A 558 -17.44 18.85 6.38
N VAL A 559 -17.49 18.11 5.27
CA VAL A 559 -17.56 18.69 3.92
C VAL A 559 -18.85 19.49 3.72
N GLN A 560 -19.99 18.96 4.16
CA GLN A 560 -21.28 19.65 4.09
C GLN A 560 -21.26 20.96 4.89
N ALA A 561 -20.71 20.92 6.11
CA ALA A 561 -20.59 22.10 6.98
C ALA A 561 -19.64 23.16 6.39
N SER A 562 -18.53 22.78 5.78
CA SER A 562 -17.58 23.73 5.18
C SER A 562 -18.19 24.46 3.98
N ILE A 563 -19.03 23.79 3.20
CA ILE A 563 -19.76 24.40 2.09
C ILE A 563 -20.80 25.37 2.62
N GLN A 564 -21.64 24.95 3.57
CA GLN A 564 -22.64 25.83 4.19
C GLN A 564 -22.00 27.10 4.80
N GLN A 565 -20.82 26.96 5.43
CA GLN A 565 -20.06 28.11 5.94
C GLN A 565 -19.50 29.01 4.83
N THR A 566 -19.11 28.43 3.70
CA THR A 566 -18.60 29.18 2.54
C THR A 566 -19.73 29.96 1.87
N GLU A 567 -20.93 29.39 1.79
CA GLU A 567 -22.12 30.04 1.25
C GLU A 567 -22.71 31.10 2.17
N ALA A 568 -22.59 30.93 3.49
CA ALA A 568 -23.03 31.91 4.49
C ALA A 568 -22.18 33.19 4.52
N LYS A 569 -20.98 33.19 3.91
CA LYS A 569 -20.14 34.38 3.76
C LYS A 569 -20.58 35.15 2.50
N ALA A 570 -21.17 36.35 2.69
CA ALA A 570 -21.62 37.21 1.59
C ALA A 570 -20.49 37.49 0.56
N PRO A 571 -20.80 37.65 -0.74
CA PRO A 571 -19.78 37.85 -1.76
C PRO A 571 -19.05 39.20 -1.54
N GLU A 572 -17.73 39.15 -1.43
CA GLU A 572 -16.90 40.33 -1.68
C GLU A 572 -17.13 40.81 -3.12
N ARG A 573 -17.25 42.13 -3.31
CA ARG A 573 -17.56 42.79 -4.59
C ARG A 573 -16.77 42.17 -5.75
N GLY A 574 -17.49 41.50 -6.66
CA GLY A 574 -16.95 41.02 -7.94
C GLY A 574 -16.87 39.50 -8.11
N ARG A 575 -17.21 38.69 -7.10
CA ARG A 575 -17.30 37.22 -7.25
C ARG A 575 -18.75 36.76 -7.32
N THR A 576 -19.15 36.22 -8.48
CA THR A 576 -20.42 35.49 -8.64
C THR A 576 -20.32 34.16 -7.91
N VAL A 577 -20.91 34.04 -6.71
CA VAL A 577 -21.09 32.75 -6.04
C VAL A 577 -22.39 32.15 -6.55
N THR A 578 -22.31 31.05 -7.29
CA THR A 578 -23.49 30.28 -7.69
C THR A 578 -24.01 29.56 -6.44
N PRO A 579 -25.29 29.70 -6.05
CA PRO A 579 -25.83 29.00 -4.88
C PRO A 579 -25.77 27.49 -5.11
N THR A 580 -25.15 26.74 -4.20
CA THR A 580 -25.16 25.27 -4.19
C THR A 580 -26.31 24.84 -3.29
N THR A 581 -27.48 24.59 -3.87
CA THR A 581 -28.57 23.91 -3.14
C THR A 581 -28.24 22.43 -2.97
N LEU A 582 -27.27 22.12 -2.11
CA LEU A 582 -27.02 20.76 -1.64
C LEU A 582 -28.17 20.40 -0.69
N GLY A 583 -29.14 19.64 -1.19
CA GLY A 583 -30.16 18.99 -0.36
C GLY A 583 -29.53 18.03 0.67
N ALA A 584 -30.34 17.36 1.47
CA ALA A 584 -29.85 16.33 2.40
C ALA A 584 -29.13 15.23 1.60
N ILE A 585 -27.81 15.15 1.74
CA ILE A 585 -27.00 14.13 1.08
C ILE A 585 -27.38 12.77 1.68
N SER A 586 -27.79 11.82 0.84
CA SER A 586 -28.14 10.45 1.26
C SER A 586 -27.45 9.44 0.37
N THR A 587 -26.80 8.45 1.01
CA THR A 587 -26.09 7.36 0.33
C THR A 587 -27.03 6.21 -0.01
N THR A 588 -28.11 6.09 0.76
CA THR A 588 -29.11 5.02 0.61
C THR A 588 -29.95 5.15 -0.66
N SER A 589 -30.11 6.37 -1.20
CA SER A 589 -30.85 6.60 -2.46
C SER A 589 -30.12 6.09 -3.70
N MET A 590 -28.81 5.81 -3.61
CA MET A 590 -28.00 5.31 -4.72
C MET A 590 -27.93 3.77 -4.80
N ALA A 591 -28.56 3.07 -3.85
CA ALA A 591 -28.51 1.61 -3.78
C ALA A 591 -28.96 0.91 -5.07
N ASP A 592 -30.06 1.37 -5.68
CA ASP A 592 -30.57 0.78 -6.92
C ASP A 592 -29.60 0.95 -8.10
N ALA A 593 -28.98 2.11 -8.24
CA ALA A 593 -28.04 2.37 -9.31
C ALA A 593 -26.75 1.55 -9.12
N ALA A 594 -26.23 1.47 -7.89
CA ALA A 594 -25.05 0.68 -7.59
C ALA A 594 -25.29 -0.82 -7.82
N ILE A 595 -26.46 -1.34 -7.42
CA ILE A 595 -26.87 -2.73 -7.71
C ILE A 595 -26.95 -2.93 -9.23
N GLY A 596 -27.59 -2.03 -9.97
CA GLY A 596 -27.69 -2.13 -11.43
C GLY A 596 -26.32 -2.09 -12.13
N ASP A 597 -25.39 -1.28 -11.65
CA ASP A 597 -24.02 -1.26 -12.14
C ASP A 597 -23.32 -2.60 -11.88
N ALA A 598 -23.54 -3.20 -10.70
CA ALA A 598 -22.98 -4.50 -10.36
C ALA A 598 -23.59 -5.67 -11.14
N GLU A 599 -24.91 -5.67 -11.37
CA GLU A 599 -25.58 -6.65 -12.24
C GLU A 599 -24.99 -6.59 -13.66
N ASN A 600 -24.87 -5.38 -14.22
CA ASN A 600 -24.31 -5.19 -15.55
C ASN A 600 -22.84 -5.62 -15.62
N ALA A 601 -22.01 -5.20 -14.66
CA ALA A 601 -20.61 -5.58 -14.59
C ALA A 601 -20.44 -7.10 -14.49
N THR A 602 -21.12 -7.76 -13.56
CA THR A 602 -21.03 -9.22 -13.36
C THR A 602 -21.54 -10.01 -14.56
N ARG A 603 -22.58 -9.56 -15.26
CA ARG A 603 -23.04 -10.17 -16.52
C ARG A 603 -22.00 -10.07 -17.64
N ILE A 604 -21.40 -8.89 -17.82
CA ILE A 604 -20.33 -8.68 -18.80
C ILE A 604 -19.12 -9.56 -18.44
N TYR A 605 -18.70 -9.57 -17.19
CA TYR A 605 -17.53 -10.33 -16.74
C TYR A 605 -17.78 -11.83 -16.82
N ASN A 606 -18.96 -12.33 -16.47
CA ASN A 606 -19.32 -13.73 -16.72
C ASN A 606 -19.21 -14.11 -18.20
N ALA A 607 -19.59 -13.21 -19.11
CA ALA A 607 -19.51 -13.45 -20.55
C ALA A 607 -18.06 -13.54 -21.06
N TYR A 608 -17.12 -12.81 -20.47
CA TYR A 608 -15.71 -12.83 -20.86
C TYR A 608 -14.84 -13.80 -20.06
N PHE A 609 -15.13 -14.01 -18.79
CA PHE A 609 -14.25 -14.61 -17.80
C PHE A 609 -14.82 -15.90 -17.18
N GLY A 610 -16.13 -16.12 -17.30
CA GLY A 610 -16.81 -17.25 -16.67
C GLY A 610 -17.25 -16.95 -15.24
N LYS A 611 -17.86 -17.94 -14.59
CA LYS A 611 -18.51 -17.77 -13.28
C LYS A 611 -17.51 -17.91 -12.13
N LEU A 612 -17.69 -17.08 -11.10
CA LEU A 612 -16.96 -17.16 -9.82
C LEU A 612 -17.35 -18.43 -9.02
N PRO A 613 -16.48 -18.91 -8.11
CA PRO A 613 -16.82 -20.02 -7.22
C PRO A 613 -17.86 -19.70 -6.16
N TYR A 614 -18.02 -18.42 -5.85
CA TYR A 614 -18.98 -17.93 -4.86
C TYR A 614 -20.14 -17.20 -5.56
N THR A 615 -21.32 -17.29 -4.95
CA THR A 615 -22.52 -16.64 -5.46
C THR A 615 -22.81 -15.29 -4.79
N ARG A 616 -22.11 -14.94 -3.71
CA ARG A 616 -22.33 -13.70 -2.97
C ARG A 616 -21.33 -12.62 -3.41
N ILE A 617 -21.85 -11.43 -3.73
CA ILE A 617 -21.05 -10.22 -3.97
C ILE A 617 -21.67 -9.09 -3.16
N ALA A 618 -20.97 -8.62 -2.13
CA ALA A 618 -21.44 -7.54 -1.28
C ALA A 618 -20.65 -6.26 -1.55
N MET A 619 -21.35 -5.16 -1.79
CA MET A 619 -20.79 -3.83 -1.83
C MET A 619 -21.13 -3.09 -0.54
N THR A 620 -20.13 -2.51 0.09
CA THR A 620 -20.28 -1.77 1.34
C THR A 620 -19.57 -0.43 1.27
N GLN A 621 -20.12 0.55 1.98
CA GLN A 621 -19.57 1.90 2.00
C GLN A 621 -18.31 1.99 2.88
N GLN A 622 -17.30 2.71 2.39
CA GLN A 622 -16.15 3.18 3.16
C GLN A 622 -16.07 4.72 3.16
N PRO A 623 -15.49 5.35 4.19
CA PRO A 623 -15.45 6.81 4.34
C PRO A 623 -14.36 7.42 3.47
N ALA A 624 -13.56 6.62 2.75
CA ALA A 624 -12.58 7.12 1.82
C ALA A 624 -13.27 7.92 0.70
N PHE A 625 -12.73 9.11 0.43
CA PHE A 625 -13.28 10.02 -0.56
C PHE A 625 -13.10 9.50 -1.98
N ASN A 626 -11.91 9.01 -2.36
CA ASN A 626 -11.51 8.64 -3.72
C ASN A 626 -10.76 7.30 -3.84
N PHE A 627 -11.10 6.32 -3.01
CA PHE A 627 -10.41 5.02 -3.00
C PHE A 627 -11.41 3.88 -2.85
N GLY A 628 -11.37 2.93 -3.79
CA GLY A 628 -12.06 1.64 -3.70
C GLY A 628 -11.11 0.56 -3.21
N GLN A 629 -11.68 -0.50 -2.62
CA GLN A 629 -10.89 -1.66 -2.23
C GLN A 629 -11.76 -2.91 -2.30
N ALA A 630 -11.32 -3.93 -3.03
CA ALA A 630 -11.98 -5.22 -3.06
C ALA A 630 -11.30 -6.25 -2.13
N TRP A 631 -12.10 -6.92 -1.32
CA TRP A 631 -11.82 -8.26 -0.81
C TRP A 631 -12.68 -9.28 -1.59
N PRO A 632 -12.32 -10.57 -1.58
CA PRO A 632 -13.18 -11.61 -2.16
C PRO A 632 -14.56 -11.58 -1.49
N THR A 633 -15.63 -11.57 -2.27
CA THR A 633 -17.05 -11.44 -1.88
C THR A 633 -17.46 -10.10 -1.24
N LEU A 634 -16.52 -9.21 -0.91
CA LEU A 634 -16.77 -7.98 -0.14
C LEU A 634 -16.00 -6.79 -0.71
N ILE A 635 -16.72 -5.85 -1.31
CA ILE A 635 -16.18 -4.71 -2.03
C ILE A 635 -16.46 -3.43 -1.26
N PHE A 636 -15.41 -2.71 -0.89
CA PHE A 636 -15.47 -1.41 -0.23
C PHE A 636 -15.51 -0.31 -1.28
N MET A 637 -16.69 0.27 -1.43
CA MET A 637 -16.95 1.37 -2.33
C MET A 637 -16.70 2.70 -1.59
N PRO A 638 -15.98 3.65 -2.19
CA PRO A 638 -15.78 4.97 -1.61
C PRO A 638 -17.09 5.72 -1.47
N TYR A 639 -17.17 6.59 -0.47
CA TYR A 639 -18.38 7.34 -0.16
C TYR A 639 -18.97 8.09 -1.36
N MET A 640 -18.13 8.63 -2.23
CA MET A 640 -18.56 9.36 -3.43
C MET A 640 -19.29 8.51 -4.47
N ALA A 641 -19.06 7.20 -4.51
CA ALA A 641 -19.83 6.29 -5.37
C ALA A 641 -21.31 6.25 -4.97
N PHE A 642 -21.63 6.68 -3.74
CA PHE A 642 -22.98 6.74 -3.18
C PHE A 642 -23.61 8.13 -3.29
N LEU A 643 -23.00 9.06 -4.03
CA LEU A 643 -23.54 10.39 -4.28
C LEU A 643 -24.21 10.48 -5.66
N ASP A 644 -25.30 11.24 -5.78
CA ASP A 644 -25.88 11.53 -7.10
C ASP A 644 -24.93 12.40 -7.96
N SER A 645 -25.13 12.38 -9.28
CA SER A 645 -24.26 13.06 -10.23
C SER A 645 -24.29 14.59 -10.10
N THR A 646 -25.40 15.17 -9.63
CA THR A 646 -25.54 16.62 -9.43
C THR A 646 -24.73 17.06 -8.22
N VAL A 647 -24.84 16.33 -7.10
CA VAL A 647 -24.05 16.55 -5.89
C VAL A 647 -22.57 16.33 -6.15
N ARG A 648 -22.19 15.29 -6.91
CA ARG A 648 -20.81 15.10 -7.38
C ARG A 648 -20.34 16.31 -8.19
N SER A 649 -21.05 16.70 -9.25
CA SER A 649 -20.67 17.84 -10.10
C SER A 649 -20.54 19.15 -9.32
N GLN A 650 -21.36 19.36 -8.29
CA GLN A 650 -21.34 20.56 -7.46
C GLN A 650 -20.21 20.56 -6.42
N LEU A 651 -19.94 19.43 -5.74
CA LEU A 651 -18.84 19.29 -4.78
C LEU A 651 -17.45 19.41 -5.43
N LEU A 652 -17.35 19.08 -6.72
CA LEU A 652 -16.08 18.76 -7.38
C LEU A 652 -15.53 19.84 -8.31
N LYS A 653 -16.23 20.97 -8.50
CA LYS A 653 -15.76 22.10 -9.31
C LYS A 653 -14.56 22.86 -8.72
N SER A 654 -14.14 22.55 -7.48
CA SER A 654 -13.07 23.30 -6.78
C SER A 654 -11.84 22.47 -6.37
N THR A 655 -11.83 21.14 -6.56
CA THR A 655 -10.67 20.30 -6.26
C THR A 655 -9.79 20.10 -7.50
N ARG A 656 -8.57 20.64 -7.46
CA ARG A 656 -7.50 20.37 -8.45
C ARG A 656 -7.23 18.87 -8.48
N GLY A 657 -7.58 18.19 -9.59
CA GLY A 657 -7.27 16.77 -9.77
C GLY A 657 -8.16 15.95 -10.72
N GLY A 658 -9.22 16.50 -11.31
CA GLY A 658 -10.03 15.82 -12.34
C GLY A 658 -11.05 14.85 -11.73
N THR A 659 -12.32 15.25 -11.70
CA THR A 659 -13.31 14.67 -10.78
C THR A 659 -14.61 14.27 -11.47
N ASP A 660 -14.56 13.88 -12.75
CA ASP A 660 -15.67 13.22 -13.43
C ASP A 660 -15.30 11.82 -13.98
N ASP A 661 -14.01 11.51 -14.22
CA ASP A 661 -13.62 10.25 -14.90
C ASP A 661 -13.36 9.08 -13.95
N PHE A 662 -12.65 9.29 -12.82
CA PHE A 662 -12.38 8.24 -11.82
C PHE A 662 -13.67 7.52 -11.38
N TRP A 663 -14.72 8.28 -11.10
CA TRP A 663 -15.98 7.74 -10.59
C TRP A 663 -16.82 6.96 -11.59
N ARG A 664 -16.59 7.16 -12.89
CA ARG A 664 -17.35 6.45 -13.91
C ARG A 664 -16.99 4.96 -13.93
N TYR A 665 -15.79 4.60 -13.44
CA TYR A 665 -15.18 3.29 -13.68
C TYR A 665 -14.77 2.54 -12.41
N VAL A 666 -14.71 3.19 -11.24
CA VAL A 666 -14.36 2.53 -9.96
C VAL A 666 -15.25 1.33 -9.64
N ALA A 667 -16.57 1.44 -9.74
CA ALA A 667 -17.45 0.29 -9.43
C ALA A 667 -17.16 -0.94 -10.31
N PRO A 668 -17.17 -0.84 -11.65
CA PRO A 668 -16.82 -1.98 -12.50
C PRO A 668 -15.37 -2.46 -12.28
N HIS A 669 -14.41 -1.58 -12.00
CA HIS A 669 -13.03 -1.96 -11.64
C HIS A 669 -12.98 -2.85 -10.39
N GLU A 670 -13.55 -2.38 -9.28
CA GLU A 670 -13.55 -3.11 -8.00
C GLU A 670 -14.31 -4.44 -8.06
N ILE A 671 -15.39 -4.50 -8.86
CA ILE A 671 -16.13 -5.75 -9.10
C ILE A 671 -15.29 -6.71 -9.93
N SER A 672 -14.47 -6.21 -10.85
CA SER A 672 -13.59 -7.06 -11.65
C SER A 672 -12.52 -7.74 -10.80
N HIS A 673 -12.09 -7.12 -9.69
CA HIS A 673 -11.15 -7.75 -8.77
C HIS A 673 -11.64 -9.05 -8.16
N GLN A 674 -12.96 -9.33 -8.20
CA GLN A 674 -13.47 -10.65 -7.82
C GLN A 674 -12.87 -11.77 -8.67
N TRP A 675 -12.48 -11.50 -9.92
CA TRP A 675 -11.66 -12.38 -10.75
C TRP A 675 -10.17 -12.07 -10.60
N TRP A 676 -9.76 -10.81 -10.84
CA TRP A 676 -8.35 -10.42 -10.98
C TRP A 676 -7.75 -9.90 -9.67
N GLY A 677 -6.69 -10.54 -9.20
CA GLY A 677 -6.13 -10.34 -7.86
C GLY A 677 -6.80 -11.18 -6.77
N HIS A 678 -7.90 -11.88 -7.07
CA HIS A 678 -8.56 -12.81 -6.14
C HIS A 678 -8.58 -14.23 -6.68
N ILE A 679 -9.37 -14.55 -7.71
CA ILE A 679 -9.38 -15.91 -8.28
C ILE A 679 -8.11 -16.19 -9.07
N ILE A 680 -7.63 -15.21 -9.83
CA ILE A 680 -6.33 -15.24 -10.48
C ILE A 680 -5.48 -14.20 -9.77
N GLY A 681 -4.54 -14.61 -8.94
CA GLY A 681 -3.60 -13.69 -8.29
C GLY A 681 -2.34 -13.52 -9.13
N TRP A 682 -1.22 -13.23 -8.50
CA TRP A 682 0.04 -12.96 -9.19
C TRP A 682 1.20 -13.63 -8.45
N ASP A 683 2.11 -14.21 -9.22
CA ASP A 683 3.21 -15.03 -8.68
C ASP A 683 4.27 -14.17 -7.96
N SER A 684 4.62 -13.02 -8.55
CA SER A 684 5.55 -12.05 -7.97
C SER A 684 5.08 -10.61 -8.15
N TYR A 685 5.78 -9.66 -7.52
CA TYR A 685 5.49 -8.23 -7.71
C TYR A 685 5.62 -7.77 -9.19
N HIS A 686 6.36 -8.52 -10.02
CA HIS A 686 6.47 -8.25 -11.46
C HIS A 686 5.16 -8.50 -12.20
N ASP A 687 4.29 -9.35 -11.67
CA ASP A 687 3.08 -9.84 -12.31
C ASP A 687 1.82 -9.11 -11.84
N GLN A 688 1.97 -8.25 -10.83
CA GLN A 688 0.89 -7.47 -10.22
C GLN A 688 0.13 -6.59 -11.24
N TRP A 689 0.77 -6.20 -12.35
CA TRP A 689 0.12 -5.45 -13.42
C TRP A 689 -1.10 -6.18 -14.00
N MET A 690 -1.14 -7.51 -13.93
CA MET A 690 -2.29 -8.30 -14.38
C MET A 690 -3.51 -8.08 -13.48
N SER A 691 -3.34 -7.82 -12.18
CA SER A 691 -4.48 -7.49 -11.32
C SER A 691 -5.11 -6.15 -11.73
N GLU A 692 -4.32 -5.07 -11.66
CA GLU A 692 -4.83 -3.71 -11.88
C GLU A 692 -5.15 -3.44 -13.36
N GLY A 693 -4.30 -3.90 -14.27
CA GLY A 693 -4.50 -3.75 -15.70
C GLY A 693 -5.70 -4.53 -16.22
N PHE A 694 -5.97 -5.73 -15.71
CA PHE A 694 -7.15 -6.51 -16.14
C PHE A 694 -8.43 -5.94 -15.53
N ALA A 695 -8.40 -5.46 -14.30
CA ALA A 695 -9.52 -4.76 -13.68
C ALA A 695 -9.87 -3.47 -14.46
N GLU A 696 -8.88 -2.67 -14.84
CA GLU A 696 -9.07 -1.44 -15.62
C GLU A 696 -9.54 -1.74 -17.06
N PHE A 697 -8.99 -2.78 -17.70
CA PHE A 697 -9.51 -3.28 -18.98
C PHE A 697 -10.97 -3.73 -18.86
N SER A 698 -11.34 -4.39 -17.76
CA SER A 698 -12.73 -4.83 -17.52
C SER A 698 -13.67 -3.63 -17.35
N ALA A 699 -13.20 -2.55 -16.74
CA ALA A 699 -13.94 -1.30 -16.72
C ALA A 699 -14.20 -0.78 -18.15
N SER A 700 -13.21 -0.83 -19.05
CA SER A 700 -13.39 -0.45 -20.46
C SER A 700 -14.50 -1.24 -21.18
N LEU A 701 -14.64 -2.54 -20.88
CA LEU A 701 -15.72 -3.38 -21.43
C LEU A 701 -17.08 -2.90 -20.94
N TYR A 702 -17.20 -2.59 -19.65
CA TYR A 702 -18.41 -1.99 -19.09
C TYR A 702 -18.73 -0.66 -19.77
N VAL A 703 -17.73 0.23 -19.96
CA VAL A 703 -17.93 1.51 -20.65
C VAL A 703 -18.48 1.30 -22.05
N GLN A 704 -17.88 0.39 -22.82
CA GLN A 704 -18.31 0.12 -24.17
C GLN A 704 -19.77 -0.36 -24.24
N GLN A 705 -20.15 -1.31 -23.38
CA GLN A 705 -21.46 -1.95 -23.42
C GLN A 705 -22.58 -1.09 -22.82
N ILE A 706 -22.27 -0.30 -21.79
CA ILE A 706 -23.27 0.43 -21.01
C ILE A 706 -23.30 1.92 -21.33
N ARG A 707 -22.15 2.52 -21.68
CA ARG A 707 -22.01 3.98 -21.90
C ARG A 707 -21.82 4.35 -23.38
N GLY A 708 -21.52 3.38 -24.25
CA GLY A 708 -21.42 3.56 -25.70
C GLY A 708 -20.02 3.95 -26.19
N ASN A 709 -19.85 3.92 -27.52
CA ASN A 709 -18.53 4.00 -28.17
C ASN A 709 -17.82 5.34 -27.98
N ASP A 710 -18.54 6.46 -27.93
CA ASP A 710 -17.90 7.78 -27.71
C ASP A 710 -17.18 7.82 -26.36
N LYS A 711 -17.82 7.26 -25.31
CA LYS A 711 -17.22 7.15 -23.97
C LYS A 711 -16.13 6.11 -23.88
N PHE A 712 -16.19 5.08 -24.71
CA PHE A 712 -15.11 4.12 -24.85
C PHE A 712 -13.85 4.75 -25.45
N VAL A 713 -13.99 5.62 -26.45
CA VAL A 713 -12.84 6.36 -27.02
C VAL A 713 -12.29 7.38 -26.02
N ASP A 714 -13.16 8.15 -25.33
CA ASP A 714 -12.73 9.06 -24.25
C ASP A 714 -11.90 8.33 -23.19
N PHE A 715 -12.34 7.12 -22.78
CA PHE A 715 -11.64 6.28 -21.82
C PHE A 715 -10.20 6.00 -22.25
N TRP A 716 -9.97 5.50 -23.46
CA TRP A 716 -8.62 5.16 -23.93
C TRP A 716 -7.73 6.38 -24.13
N GLU A 717 -8.29 7.49 -24.62
CA GLU A 717 -7.53 8.73 -24.77
C GLU A 717 -7.05 9.26 -23.41
N ASP A 718 -7.84 9.16 -22.36
CA ASP A 718 -7.43 9.58 -21.02
C ASP A 718 -6.36 8.67 -20.43
N HIS A 719 -6.48 7.34 -20.60
CA HIS A 719 -5.44 6.39 -20.19
C HIS A 719 -4.13 6.61 -20.97
N ARG A 720 -4.22 6.92 -22.27
CA ARG A 720 -3.04 7.23 -23.09
C ARG A 720 -2.33 8.47 -22.58
N LYS A 721 -3.07 9.55 -22.25
CA LYS A 721 -2.49 10.78 -21.68
C LYS A 721 -1.79 10.51 -20.35
N GLN A 722 -2.37 9.70 -19.47
CA GLN A 722 -1.73 9.32 -18.20
C GLN A 722 -0.35 8.69 -18.42
N ILE A 723 -0.22 7.82 -19.43
CA ILE A 723 1.03 7.13 -19.74
C ILE A 723 2.09 8.08 -20.31
N ILE A 724 1.70 8.97 -21.24
CA ILE A 724 2.67 9.70 -22.10
C ILE A 724 2.96 11.14 -21.65
N GLN A 725 2.10 11.72 -20.80
CA GLN A 725 2.26 13.09 -20.33
C GLN A 725 2.93 13.11 -18.96
N SER A 726 3.84 14.06 -18.76
CA SER A 726 4.38 14.35 -17.44
C SER A 726 3.39 15.15 -16.61
N SER A 727 3.43 14.97 -15.30
CA SER A 727 2.62 15.75 -14.37
C SER A 727 3.35 15.98 -13.04
N PRO A 728 2.94 16.97 -12.24
CA PRO A 728 3.48 17.13 -10.89
C PRO A 728 3.31 15.90 -9.99
N ALA A 729 2.29 15.07 -10.26
CA ALA A 729 2.06 13.82 -9.53
C ALA A 729 3.16 12.77 -9.79
N THR A 730 3.80 12.85 -10.96
CA THR A 730 4.90 11.97 -11.41
C THR A 730 6.25 12.69 -11.43
N ARG A 731 6.37 13.79 -10.66
CA ARG A 731 7.58 14.65 -10.59
C ARG A 731 8.02 15.18 -11.96
N ASP A 732 7.05 15.46 -12.82
CA ASP A 732 7.23 15.95 -14.17
C ASP A 732 8.00 14.99 -15.09
N ILE A 733 8.05 13.69 -14.72
CA ILE A 733 8.57 12.60 -15.55
C ILE A 733 7.40 11.92 -16.28
N LYS A 734 7.60 11.57 -17.54
CA LYS A 734 6.62 10.81 -18.33
C LYS A 734 6.60 9.35 -17.87
N PRO A 735 5.46 8.81 -17.41
CA PRO A 735 5.42 7.48 -16.79
C PRO A 735 6.08 6.36 -17.60
N TYR A 736 5.81 6.28 -18.92
CA TYR A 736 6.40 5.22 -19.76
C TYR A 736 7.93 5.21 -19.83
N THR A 737 8.61 6.32 -19.49
CA THR A 737 10.08 6.41 -19.55
C THR A 737 10.78 5.86 -18.31
N ILE A 738 10.03 5.62 -17.23
CA ILE A 738 10.55 5.20 -15.92
C ILE A 738 10.96 3.72 -15.98
N GLY A 739 10.09 2.87 -16.52
CA GLY A 739 10.33 1.43 -16.64
C GLY A 739 9.14 0.66 -17.23
N PRO A 740 9.27 -0.66 -17.40
CA PRO A 740 8.21 -1.54 -17.89
C PRO A 740 7.11 -1.71 -16.85
N VAL A 741 5.95 -2.24 -17.26
CA VAL A 741 4.86 -2.54 -16.31
C VAL A 741 5.28 -3.57 -15.26
N THR A 742 6.23 -4.44 -15.62
CA THR A 742 6.78 -5.48 -14.73
C THR A 742 7.73 -4.94 -13.67
N GLN A 743 8.12 -3.66 -13.68
CA GLN A 743 8.79 -3.10 -12.50
C GLN A 743 7.85 -2.95 -11.29
N GLY A 744 6.53 -3.07 -11.50
CA GLY A 744 5.54 -3.09 -10.44
C GLY A 744 5.67 -1.90 -9.49
N ILE A 745 5.53 -2.15 -8.19
CA ILE A 745 5.57 -1.10 -7.15
C ILE A 745 6.83 -0.23 -7.18
N ARG A 746 7.95 -0.72 -7.73
CA ARG A 746 9.24 0.00 -7.78
C ARG A 746 9.22 1.17 -8.75
N LEU A 747 8.23 1.24 -9.65
CA LEU A 747 7.98 2.43 -10.46
C LEU A 747 7.75 3.67 -9.59
N SER A 748 7.28 3.51 -8.35
CA SER A 748 6.99 4.58 -7.41
C SER A 748 8.08 4.77 -6.37
N SER A 749 8.71 5.95 -6.36
CA SER A 749 9.77 6.35 -5.44
C SER A 749 9.67 7.83 -5.05
N GLY A 750 10.58 8.34 -4.22
CA GLY A 750 10.71 9.78 -3.93
C GLY A 750 10.90 10.64 -5.18
N LYS A 751 11.50 10.06 -6.24
CA LYS A 751 11.79 10.69 -7.54
C LYS A 751 10.67 10.55 -8.57
N THR A 752 9.81 9.55 -8.45
CA THR A 752 8.80 9.20 -9.48
C THR A 752 7.35 9.23 -8.97
N ARG A 753 7.14 9.20 -7.65
CA ARG A 753 5.85 9.30 -6.95
C ARG A 753 4.77 8.39 -7.54
N ALA A 754 3.67 8.93 -8.08
CA ALA A 754 2.50 8.15 -8.51
C ALA A 754 2.69 7.39 -9.84
N ALA A 755 3.93 7.18 -10.29
CA ALA A 755 4.22 6.54 -11.56
C ALA A 755 3.61 5.14 -11.71
N TYR A 756 3.51 4.36 -10.63
CA TYR A 756 2.80 3.08 -10.65
C TYR A 756 1.35 3.23 -11.15
N GLN A 757 0.57 4.12 -10.54
CA GLN A 757 -0.84 4.31 -10.89
C GLN A 757 -1.01 4.81 -12.34
N PHE A 758 -0.16 5.74 -12.78
CA PHE A 758 -0.23 6.34 -14.12
C PHE A 758 0.37 5.47 -15.23
N LEU A 759 1.01 4.35 -14.90
CA LEU A 759 1.58 3.42 -15.88
C LEU A 759 0.93 2.04 -15.82
N VAL A 760 0.92 1.39 -14.65
CA VAL A 760 0.54 -0.02 -14.52
C VAL A 760 -0.93 -0.25 -14.87
N TYR A 761 -1.83 0.57 -14.34
CA TYR A 761 -3.26 0.51 -14.64
C TYR A 761 -3.53 0.76 -16.14
N PRO A 762 -3.18 1.94 -16.70
CA PRO A 762 -3.50 2.24 -18.09
C PRO A 762 -2.75 1.37 -19.08
N LYS A 763 -1.44 1.15 -18.90
CA LYS A 763 -0.65 0.35 -19.85
C LYS A 763 -1.02 -1.13 -19.76
N GLY A 764 -1.27 -1.65 -18.56
CA GLY A 764 -1.82 -2.99 -18.36
C GLY A 764 -3.15 -3.19 -19.08
N ALA A 765 -4.06 -2.22 -19.01
CA ALA A 765 -5.32 -2.27 -19.75
C ALA A 765 -5.12 -2.22 -21.27
N PHE A 766 -4.21 -1.37 -21.75
CA PHE A 766 -3.87 -1.28 -23.18
C PHE A 766 -3.28 -2.59 -23.71
N ILE A 767 -2.45 -3.29 -22.94
CA ILE A 767 -1.90 -4.60 -23.32
C ILE A 767 -3.05 -5.56 -23.68
N LEU A 768 -4.07 -5.66 -22.82
CA LEU A 768 -5.24 -6.51 -23.07
C LEU A 768 -6.08 -6.00 -24.24
N HIS A 769 -6.25 -4.68 -24.33
CA HIS A 769 -7.00 -4.08 -25.43
C HIS A 769 -6.37 -4.35 -26.79
N MET A 770 -5.04 -4.18 -26.91
CA MET A 770 -4.32 -4.49 -28.15
C MET A 770 -4.44 -5.98 -28.51
N ILE A 771 -4.29 -6.89 -27.54
CA ILE A 771 -4.50 -8.34 -27.75
C ILE A 771 -5.94 -8.62 -28.22
N ARG A 772 -6.94 -8.07 -27.53
CA ARG A 772 -8.36 -8.17 -27.91
C ARG A 772 -8.57 -7.70 -29.34
N MET A 773 -8.01 -6.57 -29.73
CA MET A 773 -8.22 -5.96 -31.06
C MET A 773 -7.47 -6.69 -32.18
N MET A 774 -6.39 -7.41 -31.87
CA MET A 774 -5.77 -8.38 -32.79
C MET A 774 -6.67 -9.60 -33.04
N MET A 775 -7.45 -10.02 -32.02
CA MET A 775 -8.42 -11.12 -32.13
C MET A 775 -9.80 -10.71 -32.66
N PHE A 776 -10.11 -9.42 -32.64
CA PHE A 776 -11.45 -8.89 -32.92
C PHE A 776 -11.86 -9.08 -34.38
N ASN A 777 -13.06 -9.63 -34.59
CA ASN A 777 -13.63 -9.84 -35.92
C ASN A 777 -14.94 -9.07 -36.11
N GLN A 778 -14.86 -7.93 -36.81
CA GLN A 778 -16.02 -7.08 -37.12
C GLN A 778 -17.04 -7.70 -38.08
N GLY A 779 -16.63 -8.64 -38.93
CA GLY A 779 -17.51 -9.34 -39.89
C GLY A 779 -18.10 -10.66 -39.37
N GLY A 780 -17.90 -10.96 -38.08
CA GLY A 780 -18.26 -12.25 -37.47
C GLY A 780 -18.77 -12.11 -36.03
N ARG A 781 -18.32 -12.99 -35.12
CA ARG A 781 -18.78 -13.04 -33.71
C ARG A 781 -18.06 -12.04 -32.77
N GLY A 782 -17.53 -10.93 -33.26
CA GLY A 782 -16.87 -9.90 -32.45
C GLY A 782 -15.71 -10.44 -31.61
N ASP A 783 -15.86 -10.38 -30.28
CA ASP A 783 -14.84 -10.78 -29.27
C ASP A 783 -14.77 -12.29 -28.99
N ALA A 784 -15.51 -13.14 -29.71
CA ALA A 784 -15.64 -14.56 -29.36
C ALA A 784 -14.30 -15.30 -29.16
N LYS A 785 -13.27 -15.02 -29.96
CA LYS A 785 -11.93 -15.63 -29.78
C LYS A 785 -11.27 -15.20 -28.49
N PHE A 786 -11.32 -13.90 -28.19
CA PHE A 786 -10.78 -13.34 -26.95
C PHE A 786 -11.51 -13.89 -25.72
N GLN A 787 -12.85 -13.97 -25.78
CA GLN A 787 -13.66 -14.56 -24.70
C GLN A 787 -13.33 -16.04 -24.45
N VAL A 788 -13.08 -16.82 -25.51
CA VAL A 788 -12.66 -18.22 -25.37
C VAL A 788 -11.30 -18.32 -24.69
N MET A 789 -10.32 -17.54 -25.14
CA MET A 789 -8.98 -17.50 -24.53
C MET A 789 -9.03 -17.10 -23.05
N MET A 790 -9.75 -16.03 -22.70
CA MET A 790 -9.84 -15.55 -21.32
C MET A 790 -10.50 -16.58 -20.38
N LYS A 791 -11.55 -17.27 -20.85
CA LYS A 791 -12.18 -18.36 -20.08
C LYS A 791 -11.26 -19.55 -19.90
N ASP A 792 -10.54 -19.94 -20.96
CA ASP A 792 -9.56 -21.04 -20.90
C ASP A 792 -8.42 -20.70 -19.93
N PHE A 793 -7.93 -19.46 -19.91
CA PHE A 793 -6.92 -19.00 -18.96
C PHE A 793 -7.40 -19.12 -17.51
N ILE A 794 -8.59 -18.59 -17.19
CA ILE A 794 -9.15 -18.67 -15.83
C ILE A 794 -9.41 -20.11 -15.41
N GLN A 795 -9.92 -20.95 -16.31
CA GLN A 795 -10.16 -22.36 -16.03
C GLN A 795 -8.87 -23.13 -15.76
N THR A 796 -7.80 -22.79 -16.48
CA THR A 796 -6.48 -23.44 -16.34
C THR A 796 -5.82 -23.05 -15.02
N HIS A 797 -5.92 -21.78 -14.64
CA HIS A 797 -5.24 -21.22 -13.45
C HIS A 797 -6.21 -20.90 -12.31
N PHE A 798 -7.30 -21.66 -12.21
CA PHE A 798 -8.36 -21.36 -11.26
C PHE A 798 -7.85 -21.37 -9.81
N ASN A 799 -8.04 -20.26 -9.10
CA ASN A 799 -7.61 -20.07 -7.72
C ASN A 799 -6.09 -20.21 -7.50
N GLN A 800 -5.32 -19.75 -8.50
CA GLN A 800 -3.86 -19.78 -8.48
C GLN A 800 -3.29 -18.38 -8.69
N ASP A 801 -2.03 -18.24 -8.30
CA ASP A 801 -1.20 -17.10 -8.62
C ASP A 801 -0.44 -17.40 -9.91
N VAL A 802 -0.37 -16.43 -10.81
CA VAL A 802 0.11 -16.64 -12.19
C VAL A 802 1.20 -15.64 -12.56
N SER A 803 2.11 -16.10 -13.40
CA SER A 803 3.17 -15.27 -13.97
C SER A 803 2.72 -14.60 -15.27
N THR A 804 3.46 -13.57 -15.67
CA THR A 804 3.29 -12.91 -16.98
C THR A 804 3.51 -13.91 -18.13
N GLU A 805 4.38 -14.91 -17.95
CA GLU A 805 4.63 -15.95 -18.95
C GLU A 805 3.45 -16.94 -19.06
N ASP A 806 2.71 -17.22 -17.98
CA ASP A 806 1.47 -18.01 -18.04
C ASP A 806 0.41 -17.31 -18.91
N PHE A 807 0.22 -16.00 -18.68
CA PHE A 807 -0.70 -15.22 -19.51
C PHE A 807 -0.25 -15.16 -20.97
N LYS A 808 1.05 -14.96 -21.21
CA LYS A 808 1.62 -15.01 -22.56
C LYS A 808 1.34 -16.34 -23.25
N ALA A 809 1.53 -17.47 -22.57
CA ALA A 809 1.23 -18.79 -23.12
C ALA A 809 -0.24 -18.93 -23.52
N ALA A 810 -1.17 -18.41 -22.70
CA ALA A 810 -2.59 -18.37 -23.04
C ALA A 810 -2.86 -17.50 -24.29
N VAL A 811 -2.20 -16.36 -24.42
CA VAL A 811 -2.31 -15.47 -25.58
C VAL A 811 -1.75 -16.15 -26.84
N GLU A 812 -0.61 -16.81 -26.77
CA GLU A 812 -0.02 -17.56 -27.89
C GLU A 812 -0.93 -18.70 -28.36
N LYS A 813 -1.54 -19.43 -27.42
CA LYS A 813 -2.55 -20.46 -27.70
C LYS A 813 -3.78 -19.85 -28.38
N GLY A 814 -4.28 -18.70 -27.89
CA GLY A 814 -5.46 -18.04 -28.41
C GLY A 814 -5.28 -17.40 -29.79
N ILE A 815 -4.11 -16.79 -30.04
CA ILE A 815 -3.75 -16.18 -31.33
C ILE A 815 -3.32 -17.24 -32.35
N GLY A 816 -2.69 -18.34 -31.88
CA GLY A 816 -2.13 -19.40 -32.72
C GLY A 816 -0.73 -19.08 -33.24
N GLY A 817 0.12 -18.44 -32.44
CA GLY A 817 1.49 -18.07 -32.83
C GLY A 817 2.29 -17.45 -31.69
N ASN A 818 3.61 -17.34 -31.89
CA ASN A 818 4.54 -16.76 -30.92
C ASN A 818 4.28 -15.26 -30.73
N MET A 819 4.31 -14.82 -29.46
CA MET A 819 4.02 -13.46 -29.04
C MET A 819 5.19 -12.79 -28.31
N ASP A 820 6.40 -13.35 -28.40
CA ASP A 820 7.60 -12.77 -27.79
C ASP A 820 7.81 -11.32 -28.24
N TRP A 821 7.61 -11.02 -29.53
CA TRP A 821 7.74 -9.66 -30.05
C TRP A 821 6.84 -8.67 -29.28
N PHE A 822 5.59 -9.04 -29.06
CA PHE A 822 4.62 -8.19 -28.38
C PHE A 822 4.97 -8.02 -26.89
N PHE A 823 5.27 -9.11 -26.18
CA PHE A 823 5.59 -9.03 -24.76
C PHE A 823 6.91 -8.31 -24.50
N ASN A 824 7.94 -8.55 -25.33
CA ASN A 824 9.22 -7.84 -25.22
C ASN A 824 9.08 -6.33 -25.40
N GLU A 825 8.14 -5.88 -26.22
CA GLU A 825 7.96 -4.46 -26.53
C GLU A 825 7.01 -3.76 -25.54
N TRP A 826 5.87 -4.38 -25.25
CA TRP A 826 4.79 -3.74 -24.50
C TRP A 826 4.79 -4.08 -23.02
N VAL A 827 5.30 -5.26 -22.64
CA VAL A 827 5.28 -5.74 -21.24
C VAL A 827 6.65 -5.50 -20.60
N TYR A 828 7.71 -6.07 -21.18
CA TYR A 828 9.10 -5.96 -20.70
C TYR A 828 9.81 -4.70 -21.20
N GLY A 829 9.24 -4.06 -22.23
CA GLY A 829 9.79 -2.89 -22.89
C GLY A 829 9.15 -1.57 -22.46
N ILE A 830 9.82 -0.49 -22.84
CA ILE A 830 9.41 0.90 -22.54
C ILE A 830 9.27 1.77 -23.79
N GLU A 831 9.61 1.24 -24.96
CA GLU A 831 9.56 2.01 -26.20
C GLU A 831 8.11 2.35 -26.55
N MET A 832 7.90 3.49 -27.22
CA MET A 832 6.57 3.97 -27.55
C MET A 832 6.57 4.57 -28.96
N PRO A 833 5.84 3.98 -29.92
CA PRO A 833 5.86 4.43 -31.31
C PRO A 833 5.04 5.72 -31.52
N SER A 834 5.34 6.40 -32.61
CA SER A 834 4.46 7.39 -33.23
C SER A 834 4.06 6.93 -34.63
N TYR A 835 2.80 7.17 -34.99
CA TYR A 835 2.26 6.79 -36.28
C TYR A 835 1.74 8.00 -37.07
N ARG A 836 1.97 7.97 -38.38
CA ARG A 836 1.40 8.91 -39.35
C ARG A 836 0.84 8.15 -40.54
N PHE A 837 -0.38 8.50 -40.94
CA PHE A 837 -1.05 7.99 -42.12
C PHE A 837 -1.47 9.13 -43.03
N ASP A 838 -0.79 9.26 -44.16
CA ASP A 838 -1.16 10.17 -45.24
C ASP A 838 -1.90 9.36 -46.32
N TYR A 839 -3.15 9.70 -46.63
CA TYR A 839 -3.99 8.88 -47.51
C TYR A 839 -4.83 9.70 -48.47
N GLN A 840 -5.24 9.07 -49.57
CA GLN A 840 -6.17 9.62 -50.55
C GLN A 840 -7.28 8.60 -50.83
N LEU A 841 -8.49 9.10 -50.98
CA LEU A 841 -9.64 8.33 -51.46
C LEU A 841 -9.95 8.72 -52.90
N SER A 842 -9.93 7.76 -53.81
CA SER A 842 -10.27 7.92 -55.23
C SER A 842 -11.47 7.04 -55.62
N ASP A 843 -11.88 7.09 -56.89
CA ASP A 843 -13.00 6.31 -57.44
C ASP A 843 -14.29 6.44 -56.62
N GLY A 844 -14.67 7.68 -56.29
CA GLY A 844 -15.86 7.95 -55.46
C GLY A 844 -15.75 7.42 -54.03
N GLY A 845 -14.54 7.22 -53.50
CA GLY A 845 -14.29 6.71 -52.16
C GLY A 845 -14.15 5.18 -52.08
N THR A 846 -14.06 4.48 -53.21
CA THR A 846 -13.95 3.01 -53.26
C THR A 846 -12.51 2.50 -53.37
N THR A 847 -11.55 3.39 -53.57
CA THR A 847 -10.12 3.06 -53.63
C THR A 847 -9.35 3.90 -52.61
N LEU A 848 -8.57 3.23 -51.76
CA LEU A 848 -7.68 3.84 -50.77
C LEU A 848 -6.22 3.67 -51.20
N THR A 849 -5.53 4.80 -51.34
CA THR A 849 -4.07 4.84 -51.48
C THR A 849 -3.49 5.62 -50.31
N GLY A 850 -2.36 5.22 -49.75
CA GLY A 850 -1.75 5.98 -48.66
C GLY A 850 -0.42 5.44 -48.21
N LYS A 851 0.17 6.09 -47.21
CA LYS A 851 1.45 5.72 -46.62
C LYS A 851 1.36 5.76 -45.11
N ILE A 852 1.65 4.63 -44.46
CA ILE A 852 1.73 4.51 -43.01
C ILE A 852 3.20 4.61 -42.61
N THR A 853 3.54 5.44 -41.64
CA THR A 853 4.90 5.62 -41.11
C THR A 853 4.92 5.37 -39.61
N GLN A 854 5.89 4.56 -39.15
CA GLN A 854 6.22 4.31 -37.74
C GLN A 854 7.55 4.99 -37.41
N SER A 855 7.62 5.65 -36.26
CA SER A 855 8.85 6.29 -35.78
C SER A 855 8.99 6.24 -34.24
N GLY A 856 10.20 6.52 -33.74
CA GLY A 856 10.48 6.66 -32.31
C GLY A 856 10.79 5.34 -31.59
N VAL A 857 11.13 4.28 -32.33
CA VAL A 857 11.38 2.94 -31.80
C VAL A 857 12.65 2.33 -32.40
N SER A 858 13.16 1.26 -31.78
CA SER A 858 14.31 0.48 -32.24
C SER A 858 13.98 -0.37 -33.46
N ASP A 859 15.00 -0.79 -34.21
CA ASP A 859 14.86 -1.55 -35.47
C ASP A 859 14.11 -2.88 -35.33
N LYS A 860 14.01 -3.41 -34.10
CA LYS A 860 13.35 -4.68 -33.81
C LYS A 860 11.89 -4.53 -33.38
N PHE A 861 11.44 -3.31 -33.06
CA PHE A 861 10.09 -3.04 -32.58
C PHE A 861 9.05 -3.30 -33.67
N LYS A 862 8.02 -4.11 -33.40
CA LYS A 862 7.03 -4.58 -34.35
C LYS A 862 5.62 -4.28 -33.89
N MET A 863 4.80 -3.74 -34.77
CA MET A 863 3.38 -3.66 -34.48
C MET A 863 2.53 -3.85 -35.72
N LEU A 864 1.42 -4.56 -35.56
CA LEU A 864 0.39 -4.68 -36.57
C LEU A 864 -0.56 -3.48 -36.45
N VAL A 865 -0.41 -2.50 -37.34
CA VAL A 865 -1.18 -1.25 -37.31
C VAL A 865 -2.48 -1.40 -38.11
N PRO A 866 -3.65 -1.30 -37.48
CA PRO A 866 -4.94 -1.51 -38.12
C PRO A 866 -5.40 -0.30 -38.93
N VAL A 867 -6.03 -0.57 -40.07
CA VAL A 867 -6.55 0.42 -41.02
C VAL A 867 -8.07 0.35 -41.05
N TYR A 868 -8.71 1.52 -40.89
CA TYR A 868 -10.15 1.70 -40.82
C TYR A 868 -10.67 2.63 -41.89
N ILE A 869 -11.93 2.45 -42.27
CA ILE A 869 -12.72 3.38 -43.09
C ILE A 869 -14.02 3.72 -42.38
N ASP A 870 -14.58 4.89 -42.69
CA ASP A 870 -15.90 5.30 -42.22
C ASP A 870 -16.72 5.87 -43.38
N SER A 871 -17.89 5.27 -43.60
CA SER A 871 -18.88 5.65 -44.62
C SER A 871 -20.02 6.53 -44.08
N GLY A 872 -19.89 7.03 -42.84
CA GLY A 872 -20.92 7.74 -42.10
C GLY A 872 -21.76 6.83 -41.19
N LYS A 873 -21.33 5.57 -40.99
CA LYS A 873 -21.98 4.57 -40.13
C LYS A 873 -21.07 4.07 -38.99
N GLY A 874 -19.91 4.71 -38.82
CA GLY A 874 -18.89 4.31 -37.87
C GLY A 874 -17.71 3.60 -38.54
N TRP A 875 -16.66 3.38 -37.76
CA TRP A 875 -15.39 2.82 -38.23
C TRP A 875 -15.49 1.31 -38.51
N VAL A 876 -15.03 0.92 -39.69
CA VAL A 876 -14.90 -0.47 -40.12
C VAL A 876 -13.45 -0.78 -40.46
N LYS A 877 -12.89 -1.81 -39.81
CA LYS A 877 -11.54 -2.32 -40.05
C LYS A 877 -11.51 -3.01 -41.42
N VAL A 878 -10.63 -2.54 -42.29
CA VAL A 878 -10.47 -3.07 -43.67
C VAL A 878 -9.16 -3.82 -43.87
N GLY A 879 -8.23 -3.69 -42.92
CA GLY A 879 -6.96 -4.39 -42.96
C GLY A 879 -6.03 -3.94 -41.85
N ALA A 880 -4.76 -4.32 -41.97
CA ALA A 880 -3.68 -3.86 -41.11
C ALA A 880 -2.34 -3.93 -41.86
N ALA A 881 -1.35 -3.19 -41.39
CA ALA A 881 0.01 -3.18 -41.92
C ALA A 881 1.02 -3.55 -40.85
N TRP A 882 1.92 -4.48 -41.15
CA TRP A 882 3.06 -4.77 -40.29
C TRP A 882 4.08 -3.65 -40.37
N MET A 883 4.39 -3.06 -39.23
CA MET A 883 5.44 -2.05 -39.07
C MET A 883 6.60 -2.68 -38.30
N THR A 884 7.84 -2.42 -38.72
CA THR A 884 9.06 -2.89 -38.02
C THR A 884 10.09 -1.77 -38.03
N GLY A 885 10.54 -1.37 -36.84
CA GLY A 885 11.45 -0.25 -36.66
C GLY A 885 10.89 1.08 -37.16
N ASN A 886 11.79 2.01 -37.45
CA ASN A 886 11.43 3.31 -38.03
C ASN A 886 11.24 3.14 -39.55
N THR A 887 10.02 2.78 -39.98
CA THR A 887 9.73 2.40 -41.37
C THR A 887 8.46 3.06 -41.92
N SER A 888 8.30 3.00 -43.24
CA SER A 888 7.04 3.34 -43.92
C SER A 888 6.56 2.21 -44.81
N VAL A 889 5.25 2.01 -44.87
CA VAL A 889 4.56 1.04 -45.73
C VAL A 889 3.55 1.76 -46.62
N ASP A 890 3.64 1.53 -47.94
CA ASP A 890 2.70 2.09 -48.91
C ASP A 890 1.49 1.15 -49.10
N LEU A 891 0.29 1.72 -49.06
CA LEU A 891 -0.97 1.11 -49.45
C LEU A 891 -1.29 1.56 -50.88
N ALA A 892 -1.05 0.70 -51.87
CA ALA A 892 -1.26 1.06 -53.28
C ALA A 892 -2.63 0.58 -53.78
N GLY A 893 -3.60 1.50 -53.93
CA GLY A 893 -4.85 1.25 -54.64
C GLY A 893 -5.74 0.16 -54.02
N VAL A 894 -5.82 0.10 -52.69
CA VAL A 894 -6.62 -0.90 -51.96
C VAL A 894 -8.10 -0.68 -52.27
N LYS A 895 -8.75 -1.70 -52.84
CA LYS A 895 -10.19 -1.69 -53.11
C LYS A 895 -10.97 -1.88 -51.81
N LEU A 896 -11.88 -0.95 -51.53
CA LEU A 896 -12.68 -0.95 -50.32
C LEU A 896 -13.99 -1.71 -50.54
N PRO A 897 -14.51 -2.41 -49.51
CA PRO A 897 -15.77 -3.16 -49.61
C PRO A 897 -17.00 -2.25 -49.77
N GLN A 898 -16.86 -0.97 -49.45
CA GLN A 898 -17.87 0.08 -49.61
C GLN A 898 -17.20 1.44 -49.76
N ALA A 899 -17.91 2.42 -50.34
CA ALA A 899 -17.40 3.78 -50.44
C ALA A 899 -17.18 4.42 -49.06
N ALA A 900 -16.01 5.01 -48.85
CA ALA A 900 -15.61 5.67 -47.61
C ALA A 900 -15.60 7.19 -47.75
N ASN A 901 -15.97 7.90 -46.68
CA ASN A 901 -15.84 9.35 -46.57
C ASN A 901 -14.45 9.74 -46.04
N ARG A 902 -13.92 8.92 -45.13
CA ARG A 902 -12.61 9.07 -44.49
C ARG A 902 -11.99 7.71 -44.16
N ALA A 903 -10.68 7.69 -43.99
CA ALA A 903 -9.91 6.57 -43.50
C ALA A 903 -9.03 7.02 -42.32
N ALA A 904 -8.64 6.06 -41.48
CA ALA A 904 -7.74 6.29 -40.36
C ALA A 904 -7.00 5.01 -39.99
N ILE A 905 -5.79 5.14 -39.48
CA ILE A 905 -5.16 4.09 -38.67
C ILE A 905 -5.54 4.27 -37.21
N CYS A 906 -5.55 3.16 -36.48
CA CYS A 906 -5.83 3.09 -35.05
C CYS A 906 -7.08 3.85 -34.59
N ALA A 907 -8.17 3.78 -35.37
CA ALA A 907 -9.34 4.65 -35.20
C ALA A 907 -10.14 4.43 -33.90
N LEU A 908 -9.82 3.36 -33.17
CA LEU A 908 -10.46 2.95 -31.91
C LEU A 908 -9.45 2.90 -30.75
N ASP A 909 -8.30 3.58 -30.88
CA ASP A 909 -7.19 3.54 -29.92
C ASP A 909 -6.69 2.11 -29.64
N ASP A 910 -6.77 1.25 -30.64
CA ASP A 910 -6.41 -0.16 -30.58
C ASP A 910 -4.90 -0.44 -30.66
N VAL A 911 -4.09 0.62 -30.73
CA VAL A 911 -2.62 0.56 -30.58
C VAL A 911 -2.18 1.76 -29.74
N LEU A 912 -1.50 1.49 -28.63
CA LEU A 912 -0.93 2.52 -27.77
C LEU A 912 0.22 3.25 -28.50
N ALA A 913 0.20 4.59 -28.52
CA ALA A 913 1.21 5.39 -29.20
C ALA A 913 1.39 6.77 -28.56
N LEU A 914 2.56 7.38 -28.77
CA LEU A 914 2.80 8.78 -28.40
C LEU A 914 1.89 9.71 -29.21
N SER A 915 1.72 9.42 -30.49
CA SER A 915 0.81 10.13 -31.37
C SER A 915 0.38 9.25 -32.54
N THR A 916 -0.86 9.45 -32.98
CA THR A 916 -1.40 8.89 -34.23
C THR A 916 -1.97 10.05 -35.04
N GLN A 917 -1.43 10.27 -36.24
CA GLN A 917 -1.87 11.35 -37.12
C GLN A 917 -2.47 10.77 -38.40
N ASN A 918 -3.68 11.22 -38.76
CA ASN A 918 -4.38 10.80 -39.97
C ASN A 918 -4.63 12.03 -40.86
N SER A 919 -3.98 12.10 -42.01
CA SER A 919 -4.10 13.21 -42.98
C SER A 919 -4.66 12.69 -44.31
N LYS A 920 -5.75 13.33 -44.77
CA LYS A 920 -6.39 13.06 -46.06
C LYS A 920 -5.80 13.93 -47.18
#